data_AF-A0A8J3J7V3-F1
#
_entry.id   AF-A0A8J3J7V3-F1
#
_cell.length_a   1.000
_cell.length_b   1.000
_cell.length_c   1.000
_cell.angle_alpha   90.00
_cell.angle_beta   90.00
_cell.angle_gamma   90.00
#
_symmetry.space_group_name_H-M   'P 1'
#
loop_
_entity.id
_entity.type
_entity.pdbx_description
1 polymer ?
#
loop_
_entity_poly.entity_id
_entity_poly.type
_entity_poly.pdbx_seq_one_letter_code
_entity_poly.pdbx_strand_id
1 'polypeptide(L)'
;MHRPIRALGVAVAGLLVAGVTTTAAYAARTPDLAAAAALPTNWYAAAPYLMPADNNPPDPTEIMDATGQKAFQLAFILSDGGCNPAWDGKTPLDQATSIDTAINAIRGKGGDVSVSVGGYNGTKLGQVCGDAASTAAAYQKVVSKYGLHAIDFDLEEPEYENTAAIANELGAAKILQQNNSGLYVSVTMPGTSAGTGWFGTQLLDQAKSIGFTPSNFSIMPFDGGFSGGGASQTAALEAFHGLLEQHMGWDSAFAYQHEGVSGMNGRTDAAEYFRQADFQTVLDYALAHQLGRYTYWSANRDRECDPPENQQLSGECSSVAQQKWEFTTYTTAFANRTTVVDPPTGGGGGGTDPGTCPAKSWDSSVAYVGGDAVTYGGHGWTAKWWTQGDVPGNNAQDVWTDNGACTASTASTASGSATASSGGTVTVVSSPAATSGTATPAGTAAPAYESVAAHGKAATACPAAWDSTKAYVGGDTVSYGGHGWTAKWWTQGDVPGNNAQDVWTDDGACGGTGTTAPGAPTGLTSTAVGSSSVSLRWTAPSGAVDSYNVYRDGTKVASGSATSATLGGLTANTAYSFQVSAVNAAGESPKSDALSVTTAAGGGSDGGDSGYINGSGAGDKKIIYFDQWSIYQNAYYLKDLDKYADDIDVINYDFENIDPTNLTCFETTKATTPDPGGESDPNAGDGAGDQFADYEKTYDASTSVDGQADAWGQPIAGNFNQIRKLKARHPNLKVLLTIGGWTYSKYFSDAAATSTSRQKFVGSCLDMFIKGNLPTSPGGYGGAGTAKGLFDGIDVDWEYPGSDGGHVGNHYSANDTANFTALLAEFRSELDAQGTADGKHYLLTSALPGGQDKLNKIQTDKIGQYLDYGNAMTYDMHGAWDATGPTNLQDPLFPSADDPSTPVPGGTQQYDADTILKAYTVGDPMYGIPGGFPAEKLTLGIPMYYRGWTGVPAGAANGEYGTATGPSAPQALSGNVPGVALQKELASLGMFPGKEFYDPVRMAGWYYDGSTFYAGSTPQSIVDHVAYAKCNGLGGMMIFSAYDEAAASQPLLEKILSEADKGKPADCSKYATDTWGTYGPPTVAAHVGNGAQATPDRDGTGRGAGSGAPPAAVTGPRDIRPGNRR
;
A
#
# COMPACT_ATOMS: atom_id res chain seq x y z
N MET A 1 -38.38 -13.18 -78.19
CA MET A 1 -37.25 -14.14 -78.23
C MET A 1 -36.55 -14.06 -76.87
N HIS A 2 -36.22 -15.13 -76.15
CA HIS A 2 -36.77 -16.49 -76.18
C HIS A 2 -37.02 -16.98 -74.73
N ARG A 3 -38.18 -17.60 -74.53
CA ARG A 3 -38.62 -18.45 -73.40
C ARG A 3 -38.56 -19.92 -73.89
N PRO A 4 -39.00 -20.95 -73.13
CA PRO A 4 -38.97 -21.24 -71.67
C PRO A 4 -38.22 -22.59 -71.39
N ILE A 5 -38.31 -23.30 -70.24
CA ILE A 5 -39.29 -24.38 -69.86
C ILE A 5 -38.81 -24.94 -68.48
N ARG A 6 -39.61 -24.92 -67.38
CA ARG A 6 -40.36 -26.04 -66.72
C ARG A 6 -39.58 -27.36 -66.48
N ALA A 7 -39.71 -28.19 -65.44
CA ALA A 7 -40.44 -28.30 -64.14
C ALA A 7 -41.06 -29.72 -63.98
N LEU A 8 -41.36 -30.13 -62.73
CA LEU A 8 -41.80 -31.47 -62.25
C LEU A 8 -40.70 -32.56 -62.23
N GLY A 9 -40.64 -33.50 -61.27
CA GLY A 9 -41.35 -33.62 -59.98
C GLY A 9 -41.65 -35.08 -59.53
N VAL A 10 -41.92 -35.27 -58.22
CA VAL A 10 -42.62 -36.44 -57.59
C VAL A 10 -41.84 -37.78 -57.51
N ALA A 11 -41.86 -38.62 -56.44
CA ALA A 11 -42.16 -38.48 -55.00
C ALA A 11 -41.88 -39.81 -54.21
N VAL A 12 -41.80 -39.75 -52.86
CA VAL A 12 -42.13 -40.83 -51.85
C VAL A 12 -41.26 -42.12 -51.86
N ALA A 13 -40.86 -42.79 -50.75
CA ALA A 13 -41.04 -42.68 -49.27
C ALA A 13 -39.67 -42.99 -48.57
N GLY A 14 -39.44 -42.87 -47.26
CA GLY A 14 -40.25 -42.37 -46.13
C GLY A 14 -40.32 -43.35 -44.93
N LEU A 15 -39.94 -42.89 -43.72
CA LEU A 15 -40.35 -43.45 -42.42
C LEU A 15 -40.13 -42.40 -41.29
N LEU A 16 -40.89 -42.48 -40.19
CA LEU A 16 -40.78 -41.63 -38.97
C LEU A 16 -39.96 -42.38 -37.89
N VAL A 17 -39.59 -41.89 -36.69
CA VAL A 17 -40.30 -41.14 -35.60
C VAL A 17 -39.22 -40.59 -34.63
N ALA A 18 -39.34 -39.51 -33.85
CA ALA A 18 -40.09 -38.23 -33.89
C ALA A 18 -39.65 -37.37 -32.65
N GLY A 19 -39.97 -36.08 -32.59
CA GLY A 19 -39.66 -35.23 -31.41
C GLY A 19 -40.33 -33.84 -31.47
N VAL A 20 -41.30 -33.59 -30.59
CA VAL A 20 -42.22 -32.44 -30.63
C VAL A 20 -41.56 -31.10 -30.27
N THR A 21 -41.85 -30.06 -31.05
CA THR A 21 -41.99 -28.67 -30.55
C THR A 21 -43.27 -28.04 -31.10
N THR A 22 -43.92 -27.18 -30.31
CA THR A 22 -45.23 -26.59 -30.61
C THR A 22 -45.13 -25.13 -31.04
N THR A 23 -45.74 -24.77 -32.16
CA THR A 23 -45.98 -23.37 -32.53
C THR A 23 -47.27 -22.84 -31.90
N ALA A 24 -47.19 -21.66 -31.29
CA ALA A 24 -48.35 -20.88 -30.86
C ALA A 24 -48.16 -19.44 -31.36
N ALA A 25 -48.97 -19.02 -32.33
CA ALA A 25 -48.96 -17.64 -32.79
C ALA A 25 -49.73 -16.77 -31.80
N TYR A 26 -49.13 -15.67 -31.35
CA TYR A 26 -49.83 -14.63 -30.60
C TYR A 26 -50.03 -13.40 -31.48
N ALA A 27 -51.21 -12.77 -31.37
CA ALA A 27 -51.61 -11.70 -32.26
C ALA A 27 -50.90 -10.38 -31.91
N ALA A 28 -50.54 -9.61 -32.94
CA ALA A 28 -49.99 -8.27 -32.77
C ALA A 28 -50.99 -7.37 -32.04
N ARG A 29 -50.59 -6.86 -30.87
CA ARG A 29 -51.17 -5.66 -30.27
C ARG A 29 -50.30 -4.49 -30.68
N THR A 30 -50.87 -3.54 -31.41
CA THR A 30 -50.38 -2.16 -31.41
C THR A 30 -50.60 -1.60 -30.00
N PRO A 31 -49.57 -1.11 -29.29
CA PRO A 31 -49.79 -0.27 -28.13
C PRO A 31 -50.53 1.00 -28.55
N ASP A 32 -51.45 1.49 -27.71
CA ASP A 32 -51.85 2.89 -27.81
C ASP A 32 -50.64 3.79 -27.57
N LEU A 33 -50.63 4.98 -28.17
CA LEU A 33 -49.63 6.00 -27.89
C LEU A 33 -49.84 6.52 -26.45
N ALA A 34 -49.21 5.83 -25.49
CA ALA A 34 -49.10 6.29 -24.12
C ALA A 34 -48.48 7.70 -24.11
N ALA A 35 -49.09 8.61 -23.35
CA ALA A 35 -48.50 9.93 -23.15
C ALA A 35 -47.09 9.79 -22.57
N ALA A 36 -46.16 10.65 -23.01
CA ALA A 36 -44.78 10.60 -22.55
C ALA A 36 -44.73 10.65 -21.02
N ALA A 37 -44.24 9.58 -20.40
CA ALA A 37 -43.98 9.56 -18.98
C ALA A 37 -42.94 10.64 -18.67
N ALA A 38 -43.19 11.44 -17.62
CA ALA A 38 -42.18 12.33 -17.09
C ALA A 38 -40.99 11.52 -16.56
N LEU A 39 -39.79 12.07 -16.66
CA LEU A 39 -38.60 11.47 -16.06
C LEU A 39 -38.84 11.26 -14.55
N PRO A 40 -38.59 10.06 -13.99
CA PRO A 40 -38.64 9.85 -12.55
C PRO A 40 -37.58 10.70 -11.85
N THR A 41 -37.76 10.98 -10.57
CA THR A 41 -36.88 11.88 -9.80
C THR A 41 -35.41 11.45 -9.83
N ASN A 42 -35.12 10.16 -9.96
CA ASN A 42 -33.79 9.55 -10.05
C ASN A 42 -33.43 9.03 -11.46
N TRP A 43 -33.99 9.58 -12.55
CA TRP A 43 -33.86 9.06 -13.92
C TRP A 43 -32.43 8.74 -14.40
N TYR A 44 -31.41 9.43 -13.87
CA TYR A 44 -30.00 9.24 -14.19
C TYR A 44 -29.43 7.89 -13.69
N ALA A 45 -30.09 7.25 -12.70
CA ALA A 45 -29.69 5.98 -12.08
C ALA A 45 -29.63 4.79 -13.06
N ALA A 46 -30.12 4.96 -14.29
CA ALA A 46 -30.22 3.95 -15.33
C ALA A 46 -29.64 4.42 -16.67
N ALA A 47 -28.60 5.27 -16.65
CA ALA A 47 -28.03 5.94 -17.82
C ALA A 47 -26.83 5.19 -18.43
N PRO A 48 -26.99 4.30 -19.43
CA PRO A 48 -25.87 3.66 -20.12
C PRO A 48 -24.96 4.70 -20.80
N TYR A 49 -23.68 4.37 -20.88
CA TYR A 49 -22.67 5.25 -21.48
C TYR A 49 -22.86 5.35 -23.00
N LEU A 50 -22.68 6.55 -23.53
CA LEU A 50 -22.76 6.87 -24.95
C LEU A 50 -21.64 7.86 -25.31
N MET A 51 -20.85 7.53 -26.32
CA MET A 51 -19.87 8.43 -26.96
C MET A 51 -20.48 8.94 -28.26
N PRO A 52 -21.01 10.18 -28.35
CA PRO A 52 -21.65 10.68 -29.58
C PRO A 52 -20.65 11.19 -30.64
N ALA A 53 -19.35 11.14 -30.35
CA ALA A 53 -18.27 11.65 -31.20
C ALA A 53 -17.31 10.57 -31.73
N ASP A 54 -17.35 9.35 -31.16
CA ASP A 54 -16.39 8.27 -31.45
C ASP A 54 -17.09 6.89 -31.47
N ASN A 55 -16.36 5.83 -31.83
CA ASN A 55 -16.80 4.44 -31.77
C ASN A 55 -18.14 4.18 -32.49
N ASN A 56 -18.23 4.69 -33.73
CA ASN A 56 -19.38 4.53 -34.64
C ASN A 56 -20.72 4.81 -33.92
N PRO A 57 -20.97 6.08 -33.56
CA PRO A 57 -22.01 6.44 -32.61
C PRO A 57 -23.40 6.08 -33.14
N PRO A 58 -24.19 5.29 -32.40
CA PRO A 58 -25.59 5.06 -32.75
C PRO A 58 -26.40 6.35 -32.57
N ASP A 59 -27.45 6.53 -33.36
CA ASP A 59 -28.44 7.57 -33.07
C ASP A 59 -29.14 7.19 -31.75
N PRO A 60 -29.00 7.98 -30.65
CA PRO A 60 -29.61 7.63 -29.38
C PRO A 60 -31.13 7.53 -29.50
N THR A 61 -31.73 8.23 -30.47
CA THR A 61 -33.17 8.19 -30.70
C THR A 61 -33.66 6.90 -31.35
N GLU A 62 -32.80 6.12 -32.01
CA GLU A 62 -33.11 4.73 -32.40
C GLU A 62 -33.13 3.81 -31.17
N ILE A 63 -32.17 3.97 -30.27
CA ILE A 63 -32.10 3.21 -29.00
C ILE A 63 -33.34 3.47 -28.14
N MET A 64 -33.72 4.75 -27.98
CA MET A 64 -34.91 5.18 -27.24
C MET A 64 -36.21 4.57 -27.79
N ASP A 65 -36.34 4.42 -29.13
CA ASP A 65 -37.53 3.83 -29.76
C ASP A 65 -37.54 2.29 -29.66
N ALA A 66 -36.38 1.66 -29.70
CA ALA A 66 -36.25 0.20 -29.66
C ALA A 66 -36.42 -0.38 -28.24
N THR A 67 -35.94 0.34 -27.21
CA THR A 67 -35.84 -0.16 -25.84
C THR A 67 -36.81 0.53 -24.88
N GLY A 68 -37.10 1.82 -25.10
CA GLY A 68 -37.78 2.69 -24.14
C GLY A 68 -36.84 3.50 -23.23
N GLN A 69 -35.51 3.31 -23.33
CA GLN A 69 -34.49 4.05 -22.58
C GLN A 69 -34.70 5.58 -22.63
N LYS A 70 -34.45 6.28 -21.51
CA LYS A 70 -34.63 7.75 -21.38
C LYS A 70 -33.42 8.52 -20.85
N ALA A 71 -32.44 7.83 -20.29
CA ALA A 71 -31.23 8.42 -19.76
C ALA A 71 -30.02 7.99 -20.59
N PHE A 72 -29.03 8.87 -20.80
CA PHE A 72 -27.74 8.50 -21.35
C PHE A 72 -26.62 9.26 -20.64
N GLN A 73 -25.50 8.58 -20.44
CA GLN A 73 -24.31 9.14 -19.80
C GLN A 73 -23.28 9.46 -20.88
N LEU A 74 -23.02 10.75 -21.12
CA LEU A 74 -22.16 11.18 -22.23
C LEU A 74 -20.68 11.23 -21.79
N ALA A 75 -19.83 10.57 -22.57
CA ALA A 75 -18.41 10.37 -22.25
C ALA A 75 -17.48 10.87 -23.38
N PHE A 76 -16.31 11.48 -23.12
CA PHE A 76 -15.76 11.92 -21.82
C PHE A 76 -15.39 13.41 -21.81
N ILE A 77 -15.49 14.05 -20.65
CA ILE A 77 -14.88 15.37 -20.38
C ILE A 77 -13.52 15.21 -19.71
N LEU A 78 -12.50 15.82 -20.32
CA LEU A 78 -11.10 15.80 -19.89
C LEU A 78 -10.50 17.22 -19.96
N SER A 79 -9.24 17.37 -19.56
CA SER A 79 -8.46 18.59 -19.72
C SER A 79 -8.08 18.86 -21.19
N ASP A 80 -8.07 20.14 -21.59
CA ASP A 80 -7.50 20.63 -22.86
C ASP A 80 -5.96 20.76 -22.85
N GLY A 81 -5.29 20.21 -21.83
CA GLY A 81 -3.90 20.51 -21.48
C GLY A 81 -3.76 21.62 -20.42
N GLY A 82 -4.87 22.23 -19.99
CA GLY A 82 -4.96 23.09 -18.81
C GLY A 82 -6.29 22.93 -18.07
N CYS A 83 -6.63 23.87 -17.19
CA CYS A 83 -7.85 23.84 -16.38
C CYS A 83 -9.13 24.26 -17.16
N ASN A 84 -9.33 23.68 -18.35
CA ASN A 84 -10.59 23.79 -19.09
C ASN A 84 -11.11 22.41 -19.51
N PRO A 85 -12.43 22.19 -19.41
CA PRO A 85 -13.07 20.98 -19.93
C PRO A 85 -13.17 21.01 -21.46
N ALA A 86 -12.74 19.91 -22.08
CA ALA A 86 -12.95 19.61 -23.49
C ALA A 86 -13.39 18.14 -23.64
N TRP A 87 -14.24 17.88 -24.63
CA TRP A 87 -14.60 16.50 -24.99
C TRP A 87 -13.38 15.78 -25.54
N ASP A 88 -13.09 14.61 -24.95
CA ASP A 88 -11.94 13.75 -25.21
C ASP A 88 -10.58 14.50 -25.13
N GLY A 89 -10.54 15.59 -24.35
CA GLY A 89 -9.40 16.51 -24.20
C GLY A 89 -9.10 17.36 -25.44
N LYS A 90 -9.97 17.33 -26.47
CA LYS A 90 -9.69 17.84 -27.82
C LYS A 90 -10.70 18.86 -28.32
N THR A 91 -11.99 18.69 -28.00
CA THR A 91 -13.08 19.51 -28.55
C THR A 91 -13.68 20.42 -27.47
N PRO A 92 -13.46 21.74 -27.52
CA PRO A 92 -14.04 22.68 -26.57
C PRO A 92 -15.57 22.65 -26.54
N LEU A 93 -16.16 22.96 -25.38
CA LEU A 93 -17.61 22.86 -25.14
C LEU A 93 -18.49 23.69 -26.10
N ASP A 94 -17.94 24.74 -26.70
CA ASP A 94 -18.64 25.61 -27.66
C ASP A 94 -18.58 25.10 -29.11
N GLN A 95 -17.73 24.10 -29.39
CA GLN A 95 -17.48 23.52 -30.71
C GLN A 95 -17.98 22.06 -30.84
N ALA A 96 -18.41 21.45 -29.72
CA ALA A 96 -18.89 20.08 -29.61
C ALA A 96 -20.28 19.84 -30.24
N THR A 97 -20.41 20.09 -31.55
CA THR A 97 -21.69 20.08 -32.27
C THR A 97 -22.37 18.71 -32.37
N SER A 98 -21.62 17.61 -32.36
CA SER A 98 -22.16 16.24 -32.27
C SER A 98 -22.84 16.00 -30.92
N ILE A 99 -22.19 16.41 -29.83
CA ILE A 99 -22.73 16.36 -28.47
C ILE A 99 -23.99 17.23 -28.35
N ASP A 100 -23.93 18.50 -28.79
CA ASP A 100 -25.09 19.39 -28.81
C ASP A 100 -26.26 18.77 -29.60
N THR A 101 -25.98 18.06 -30.70
CA THR A 101 -27.02 17.37 -31.50
C THR A 101 -27.63 16.20 -30.73
N ALA A 102 -26.81 15.33 -30.13
CA ALA A 102 -27.28 14.17 -29.36
C ALA A 102 -28.13 14.57 -28.15
N ILE A 103 -27.69 15.57 -27.38
CA ILE A 103 -28.42 16.10 -26.22
C ILE A 103 -29.78 16.66 -26.63
N ASN A 104 -29.84 17.45 -27.71
CA ASN A 104 -31.11 17.98 -28.21
C ASN A 104 -32.04 16.88 -28.75
N ALA A 105 -31.49 15.82 -29.35
CA ALA A 105 -32.28 14.69 -29.85
C ALA A 105 -32.88 13.85 -28.72
N ILE A 106 -32.09 13.54 -27.68
CA ILE A 106 -32.52 12.83 -26.47
C ILE A 106 -33.63 13.62 -25.74
N ARG A 107 -33.38 14.91 -25.48
CA ARG A 107 -34.37 15.80 -24.84
C ARG A 107 -35.61 16.01 -25.69
N GLY A 108 -35.47 16.04 -27.01
CA GLY A 108 -36.58 16.06 -27.97
C GLY A 108 -37.50 14.83 -27.91
N LYS A 109 -37.01 13.68 -27.42
CA LYS A 109 -37.80 12.46 -27.14
C LYS A 109 -38.15 12.28 -25.65
N GLY A 110 -38.04 13.33 -24.86
CA GLY A 110 -38.38 13.31 -23.42
C GLY A 110 -37.39 12.52 -22.56
N GLY A 111 -36.15 12.38 -23.01
CA GLY A 111 -35.03 11.92 -22.19
C GLY A 111 -34.24 13.08 -21.58
N ASP A 112 -33.19 12.78 -20.83
CA ASP A 112 -32.16 13.74 -20.41
C ASP A 112 -30.78 13.04 -20.33
N VAL A 113 -29.71 13.81 -20.05
CA VAL A 113 -28.32 13.36 -20.09
C VAL A 113 -27.53 13.66 -18.82
N SER A 114 -26.70 12.72 -18.40
CA SER A 114 -25.56 12.97 -17.51
C SER A 114 -24.27 13.10 -18.34
N VAL A 115 -23.18 13.50 -17.72
CA VAL A 115 -21.84 13.56 -18.34
C VAL A 115 -20.82 12.92 -17.40
N SER A 116 -19.96 12.04 -17.93
CA SER A 116 -18.75 11.60 -17.23
C SER A 116 -17.63 12.61 -17.39
N VAL A 117 -16.98 12.92 -16.28
CA VAL A 117 -15.66 13.54 -16.24
C VAL A 117 -14.62 12.48 -15.88
N GLY A 118 -13.43 12.54 -16.46
CA GLY A 118 -12.41 11.50 -16.26
C GLY A 118 -12.51 10.36 -17.29
N GLY A 119 -12.41 9.12 -16.81
CA GLY A 119 -12.28 7.90 -17.61
C GLY A 119 -10.82 7.53 -17.95
N TYR A 120 -10.53 6.27 -18.26
CA TYR A 120 -9.18 5.71 -18.38
C TYR A 120 -8.21 6.57 -19.21
N ASN A 121 -8.65 7.05 -20.37
CA ASN A 121 -7.78 7.75 -21.32
C ASN A 121 -7.61 9.25 -21.04
N GLY A 122 -6.40 9.76 -21.28
CA GLY A 122 -6.10 11.20 -21.32
C GLY A 122 -5.87 11.86 -19.95
N THR A 123 -5.72 13.18 -19.98
CA THR A 123 -5.42 14.02 -18.80
C THR A 123 -6.70 14.52 -18.16
N LYS A 124 -6.85 14.27 -16.85
CA LYS A 124 -8.05 14.64 -16.10
C LYS A 124 -7.91 16.04 -15.47
N LEU A 125 -9.00 16.61 -14.93
CA LEU A 125 -9.00 18.01 -14.51
C LEU A 125 -8.46 18.22 -13.09
N GLY A 126 -8.72 17.32 -12.15
CA GLY A 126 -8.16 17.33 -10.79
C GLY A 126 -6.63 17.23 -10.78
N GLN A 127 -6.06 16.49 -11.74
CA GLN A 127 -4.62 16.46 -12.03
C GLN A 127 -4.01 17.83 -12.41
N VAL A 128 -4.75 18.74 -13.05
CA VAL A 128 -4.18 19.98 -13.66
C VAL A 128 -4.73 21.29 -13.15
N CYS A 129 -5.91 21.29 -12.52
CA CYS A 129 -6.54 22.50 -11.98
C CYS A 129 -5.92 22.96 -10.65
N GLY A 130 -5.05 22.17 -10.02
CA GLY A 130 -4.25 22.52 -8.86
C GLY A 130 -4.99 22.54 -7.52
N ASP A 131 -6.28 22.90 -7.51
CA ASP A 131 -7.13 22.86 -6.32
C ASP A 131 -8.59 22.48 -6.64
N ALA A 132 -9.31 21.98 -5.62
CA ALA A 132 -10.70 21.55 -5.71
C ALA A 132 -11.70 22.63 -6.17
N ALA A 133 -11.47 23.91 -5.85
CA ALA A 133 -12.36 25.01 -6.24
C ALA A 133 -12.15 25.42 -7.70
N SER A 134 -10.90 25.42 -8.17
CA SER A 134 -10.53 25.57 -9.58
C SER A 134 -11.06 24.41 -10.43
N THR A 135 -10.97 23.18 -9.90
CA THR A 135 -11.53 21.95 -10.50
C THR A 135 -13.06 22.03 -10.58
N ALA A 136 -13.75 22.42 -9.49
CA ALA A 136 -15.19 22.67 -9.50
C ALA A 136 -15.59 23.77 -10.50
N ALA A 137 -14.80 24.85 -10.60
CA ALA A 137 -15.05 25.93 -11.55
C ALA A 137 -14.85 25.49 -13.01
N ALA A 138 -14.00 24.49 -13.28
CA ALA A 138 -13.91 23.85 -14.59
C ALA A 138 -15.18 23.05 -14.89
N TYR A 139 -15.61 22.16 -13.99
CA TYR A 139 -16.80 21.33 -14.20
C TYR A 139 -18.12 22.12 -14.20
N GLN A 140 -18.20 23.23 -13.46
CA GLN A 140 -19.34 24.14 -13.52
C GLN A 140 -19.55 24.71 -14.93
N LYS A 141 -18.50 24.84 -15.76
CA LYS A 141 -18.63 25.21 -17.19
C LYS A 141 -19.46 24.16 -17.95
N VAL A 142 -19.25 22.87 -17.68
CA VAL A 142 -19.98 21.75 -18.28
C VAL A 142 -21.43 21.74 -17.83
N VAL A 143 -21.66 21.75 -16.50
CA VAL A 143 -23.00 21.76 -15.88
C VAL A 143 -23.83 22.93 -16.42
N SER A 144 -23.21 24.11 -16.56
CA SER A 144 -23.89 25.33 -17.03
C SER A 144 -24.09 25.39 -18.56
N LYS A 145 -23.16 24.86 -19.37
CA LYS A 145 -23.29 24.77 -20.84
C LYS A 145 -24.46 23.88 -21.25
N TYR A 146 -24.59 22.73 -20.58
CA TYR A 146 -25.57 21.71 -20.96
C TYR A 146 -26.84 21.75 -20.10
N GLY A 147 -26.85 22.45 -18.96
CA GLY A 147 -27.96 22.41 -18.01
C GLY A 147 -28.16 20.98 -17.49
N LEU A 148 -27.14 20.46 -16.80
CA LEU A 148 -27.12 19.08 -16.30
C LEU A 148 -27.86 18.97 -14.97
N HIS A 149 -28.66 17.93 -14.81
CA HIS A 149 -29.23 17.50 -13.52
C HIS A 149 -28.47 16.31 -12.91
N ALA A 150 -27.50 15.73 -13.64
CA ALA A 150 -26.62 14.69 -13.15
C ALA A 150 -25.21 14.80 -13.76
N ILE A 151 -24.18 14.50 -12.99
CA ILE A 151 -22.77 14.41 -13.42
C ILE A 151 -22.12 13.21 -12.73
N ASP A 152 -21.19 12.52 -13.41
CA ASP A 152 -20.44 11.39 -12.88
C ASP A 152 -18.95 11.66 -12.92
N PHE A 153 -18.25 11.25 -11.86
CA PHE A 153 -16.81 11.34 -11.72
C PHE A 153 -16.22 9.95 -11.95
N ASP A 154 -15.73 9.68 -13.16
CA ASP A 154 -15.10 8.41 -13.57
C ASP A 154 -13.60 8.46 -13.21
N LEU A 155 -13.29 8.02 -11.99
CA LEU A 155 -11.96 8.14 -11.42
C LEU A 155 -11.16 6.85 -11.64
N GLU A 156 -10.46 6.83 -12.78
CA GLU A 156 -9.58 5.74 -13.22
C GLU A 156 -8.10 6.18 -13.20
N GLU A 157 -7.20 5.21 -13.37
CA GLU A 157 -5.75 5.39 -13.40
C GLU A 157 -5.32 6.43 -14.49
N PRO A 158 -4.24 7.20 -14.28
CA PRO A 158 -3.47 7.40 -13.06
C PRO A 158 -3.99 8.62 -12.25
N GLU A 159 -5.28 9.00 -12.36
CA GLU A 159 -5.88 10.01 -11.46
C GLU A 159 -6.35 9.36 -10.17
N TYR A 160 -6.97 8.18 -10.27
CA TYR A 160 -7.41 7.35 -9.14
C TYR A 160 -6.31 7.08 -8.10
N GLU A 161 -5.07 6.90 -8.56
CA GLU A 161 -3.90 6.61 -7.73
C GLU A 161 -3.27 7.87 -7.13
N ASN A 162 -3.71 9.07 -7.55
CA ASN A 162 -3.11 10.34 -7.17
C ASN A 162 -3.93 11.04 -6.09
N THR A 163 -3.47 10.95 -4.83
CA THR A 163 -4.15 11.52 -3.65
C THR A 163 -4.49 13.01 -3.80
N ALA A 164 -3.65 13.80 -4.46
CA ALA A 164 -3.91 15.23 -4.68
C ALA A 164 -5.01 15.46 -5.73
N ALA A 165 -5.03 14.65 -6.79
CA ALA A 165 -6.10 14.68 -7.79
C ALA A 165 -7.42 14.17 -7.21
N ILE A 166 -7.43 13.04 -6.46
CA ILE A 166 -8.61 12.55 -5.71
C ILE A 166 -9.15 13.61 -4.74
N ALA A 167 -8.28 14.34 -4.01
CA ALA A 167 -8.71 15.43 -3.14
C ALA A 167 -9.31 16.61 -3.92
N ASN A 168 -8.80 16.90 -5.12
CA ASN A 168 -9.35 17.91 -6.03
C ASN A 168 -10.71 17.48 -6.61
N GLU A 169 -10.83 16.23 -7.05
CA GLU A 169 -12.05 15.65 -7.64
C GLU A 169 -13.18 15.50 -6.62
N LEU A 170 -12.95 14.84 -5.48
CA LEU A 170 -13.98 14.71 -4.42
C LEU A 170 -14.33 16.07 -3.80
N GLY A 171 -13.34 16.96 -3.66
CA GLY A 171 -13.58 18.34 -3.26
C GLY A 171 -14.44 19.10 -4.27
N ALA A 172 -14.20 18.91 -5.57
CA ALA A 172 -14.97 19.52 -6.64
C ALA A 172 -16.39 18.97 -6.72
N ALA A 173 -16.55 17.65 -6.65
CA ALA A 173 -17.83 16.94 -6.59
C ALA A 173 -18.71 17.49 -5.45
N LYS A 174 -18.13 17.64 -4.25
CA LYS A 174 -18.78 18.28 -3.10
C LYS A 174 -19.18 19.73 -3.37
N ILE A 175 -18.30 20.54 -3.95
CA ILE A 175 -18.58 21.95 -4.28
C ILE A 175 -19.69 22.07 -5.33
N LEU A 176 -19.72 21.21 -6.34
CA LEU A 176 -20.80 21.17 -7.35
C LEU A 176 -22.14 20.80 -6.72
N GLN A 177 -22.18 19.77 -5.87
CA GLN A 177 -23.40 19.34 -5.16
C GLN A 177 -23.93 20.42 -4.21
N GLN A 178 -23.04 21.24 -3.61
CA GLN A 178 -23.42 22.39 -2.80
C GLN A 178 -23.91 23.59 -3.62
N ASN A 179 -23.29 23.88 -4.76
CA ASN A 179 -23.63 25.02 -5.61
C ASN A 179 -24.88 24.80 -6.47
N ASN A 180 -25.18 23.55 -6.84
CA ASN A 180 -26.25 23.19 -7.76
C ASN A 180 -27.29 22.33 -7.04
N SER A 181 -28.22 22.95 -6.32
CA SER A 181 -29.26 22.23 -5.56
C SER A 181 -30.12 21.36 -6.48
N GLY A 182 -30.01 20.04 -6.35
CA GLY A 182 -30.70 19.07 -7.21
C GLY A 182 -29.84 18.52 -8.36
N LEU A 183 -28.55 18.85 -8.44
CA LEU A 183 -27.57 18.11 -9.23
C LEU A 183 -27.26 16.79 -8.51
N TYR A 184 -27.57 15.67 -9.16
CA TYR A 184 -27.06 14.37 -8.73
C TYR A 184 -25.58 14.26 -9.10
N VAL A 185 -24.79 13.72 -8.19
CA VAL A 185 -23.35 13.50 -8.37
C VAL A 185 -23.06 12.05 -8.04
N SER A 186 -22.54 11.28 -8.97
CA SER A 186 -22.00 9.94 -8.71
C SER A 186 -20.48 9.93 -8.85
N VAL A 187 -19.84 8.93 -8.26
CA VAL A 187 -18.40 8.67 -8.41
C VAL A 187 -18.23 7.20 -8.80
N THR A 188 -17.66 6.95 -9.96
CA THR A 188 -17.36 5.62 -10.50
C THR A 188 -15.87 5.33 -10.32
N MET A 189 -15.52 4.09 -9.94
CA MET A 189 -14.15 3.67 -9.68
C MET A 189 -13.89 2.21 -10.12
N PRO A 190 -12.64 1.82 -10.40
CA PRO A 190 -12.26 0.43 -10.66
C PRO A 190 -12.77 -0.56 -9.61
N GLY A 191 -13.36 -1.66 -10.06
CA GLY A 191 -13.85 -2.74 -9.22
C GLY A 191 -12.86 -3.90 -9.09
N THR A 192 -12.91 -4.62 -7.97
CA THR A 192 -12.10 -5.83 -7.71
C THR A 192 -12.98 -6.96 -7.18
N SER A 193 -12.42 -8.16 -7.01
CA SER A 193 -13.11 -9.25 -6.28
C SER A 193 -13.35 -8.96 -4.79
N ALA A 194 -12.72 -7.91 -4.24
CA ALA A 194 -12.99 -7.36 -2.90
C ALA A 194 -13.90 -6.11 -2.97
N GLY A 195 -14.60 -5.91 -4.09
CA GLY A 195 -15.43 -4.73 -4.35
C GLY A 195 -14.66 -3.63 -5.06
N THR A 196 -13.66 -3.04 -4.40
CA THR A 196 -12.72 -2.09 -5.03
C THR A 196 -11.28 -2.29 -4.53
N GLY A 197 -10.34 -1.51 -5.05
CA GLY A 197 -8.92 -1.57 -4.68
C GLY A 197 -8.59 -0.72 -3.46
N TRP A 198 -7.31 -0.70 -3.05
CA TRP A 198 -6.85 0.12 -1.94
C TRP A 198 -7.18 1.61 -2.16
N PHE A 199 -6.88 2.15 -3.34
CA PHE A 199 -7.22 3.53 -3.72
C PHE A 199 -8.72 3.84 -3.59
N GLY A 200 -9.60 2.87 -3.89
CA GLY A 200 -11.05 3.00 -3.70
C GLY A 200 -11.46 3.12 -2.23
N THR A 201 -10.82 2.37 -1.33
CA THR A 201 -11.02 2.57 0.12
C THR A 201 -10.55 3.96 0.58
N GLN A 202 -9.43 4.46 0.03
CA GLN A 202 -8.93 5.80 0.35
C GLN A 202 -9.82 6.91 -0.23
N LEU A 203 -10.44 6.68 -1.38
CA LEU A 203 -11.46 7.54 -1.98
C LEU A 203 -12.71 7.62 -1.07
N LEU A 204 -13.19 6.49 -0.53
CA LEU A 204 -14.29 6.48 0.45
C LEU A 204 -13.91 7.19 1.76
N ASP A 205 -12.74 6.89 2.33
CA ASP A 205 -12.25 7.54 3.56
C ASP A 205 -12.07 9.06 3.36
N GLN A 206 -11.57 9.49 2.20
CA GLN A 206 -11.43 10.90 1.86
C GLN A 206 -12.78 11.58 1.62
N ALA A 207 -13.75 10.91 1.00
CA ALA A 207 -15.11 11.43 0.87
C ALA A 207 -15.74 11.64 2.26
N LYS A 208 -15.57 10.69 3.18
CA LYS A 208 -16.01 10.82 4.58
C LYS A 208 -15.25 11.92 5.32
N SER A 209 -13.93 12.03 5.17
CA SER A 209 -13.09 13.02 5.85
C SER A 209 -13.52 14.45 5.53
N ILE A 210 -13.88 14.72 4.26
CA ILE A 210 -14.39 16.02 3.83
C ILE A 210 -15.90 16.18 4.08
N GLY A 211 -16.62 15.17 4.59
CA GLY A 211 -18.08 15.21 4.74
C GLY A 211 -18.81 15.36 3.40
N PHE A 212 -18.40 14.57 2.41
CA PHE A 212 -19.05 14.40 1.12
C PHE A 212 -19.86 13.11 1.11
N THR A 213 -21.03 13.16 0.47
CA THR A 213 -21.90 12.00 0.26
C THR A 213 -22.48 12.17 -1.14
N PRO A 214 -21.92 11.47 -2.14
CA PRO A 214 -22.47 11.49 -3.49
C PRO A 214 -23.85 10.81 -3.50
N SER A 215 -24.59 11.01 -4.57
CA SER A 215 -25.86 10.32 -4.83
C SER A 215 -25.70 8.82 -5.01
N ASN A 216 -24.52 8.36 -5.43
CA ASN A 216 -24.01 7.00 -5.23
C ASN A 216 -22.48 6.94 -5.47
N PHE A 217 -21.82 5.93 -4.92
CA PHE A 217 -20.57 5.41 -5.45
C PHE A 217 -20.88 4.20 -6.34
N SER A 218 -20.16 4.04 -7.45
CA SER A 218 -20.30 2.89 -8.35
C SER A 218 -18.97 2.21 -8.58
N ILE A 219 -18.95 0.87 -8.60
CA ILE A 219 -17.77 0.10 -9.03
C ILE A 219 -17.91 -0.37 -10.48
N MET A 220 -16.76 -0.59 -11.11
CA MET A 220 -16.60 -1.26 -12.40
C MET A 220 -16.12 -2.70 -12.21
N PRO A 221 -16.99 -3.70 -11.96
CA PRO A 221 -16.60 -5.10 -11.79
C PRO A 221 -16.38 -5.76 -13.16
N PHE A 222 -15.41 -5.25 -13.91
CA PHE A 222 -14.88 -5.81 -15.14
C PHE A 222 -13.38 -5.52 -15.22
N ASP A 223 -12.65 -6.28 -16.02
CA ASP A 223 -11.19 -6.20 -16.22
C ASP A 223 -10.30 -6.48 -15.00
N GLY A 224 -10.90 -6.79 -13.84
CA GLY A 224 -10.24 -7.21 -12.60
C GLY A 224 -10.11 -8.73 -12.38
N GLY A 225 -10.34 -9.58 -13.41
CA GLY A 225 -10.19 -11.04 -13.33
C GLY A 225 -11.50 -11.81 -13.05
N PHE A 226 -12.64 -11.23 -13.41
CA PHE A 226 -14.02 -11.66 -13.13
C PHE A 226 -14.48 -12.88 -13.98
N SER A 227 -13.69 -13.95 -13.93
CA SER A 227 -13.90 -15.22 -14.65
C SER A 227 -15.18 -16.00 -14.26
N GLY A 228 -15.94 -15.54 -13.28
CA GLY A 228 -17.23 -16.12 -12.85
C GLY A 228 -18.47 -15.47 -13.50
N GLY A 229 -18.30 -14.51 -14.42
CA GLY A 229 -19.41 -13.78 -15.04
C GLY A 229 -20.21 -12.96 -14.02
N GLY A 230 -21.52 -12.88 -14.20
CA GLY A 230 -22.42 -12.06 -13.36
C GLY A 230 -22.37 -12.44 -11.88
N ALA A 231 -22.10 -13.71 -11.55
CA ALA A 231 -21.95 -14.15 -10.17
C ALA A 231 -20.73 -13.53 -9.47
N SER A 232 -19.59 -13.38 -10.18
CA SER A 232 -18.43 -12.66 -9.64
C SER A 232 -18.65 -11.14 -9.56
N GLN A 233 -19.48 -10.57 -10.44
CA GLN A 233 -19.87 -9.16 -10.34
C GLN A 233 -20.77 -8.90 -9.13
N THR A 234 -21.73 -9.78 -8.85
CA THR A 234 -22.56 -9.68 -7.63
C THR A 234 -21.78 -9.92 -6.34
N ALA A 235 -20.73 -10.77 -6.38
CA ALA A 235 -19.85 -10.96 -5.23
C ALA A 235 -18.97 -9.73 -4.95
N ALA A 236 -18.53 -9.02 -5.99
CA ALA A 236 -17.84 -7.73 -5.85
C ALA A 236 -18.76 -6.65 -5.27
N LEU A 237 -20.02 -6.58 -5.73
CA LEU A 237 -21.00 -5.64 -5.18
C LEU A 237 -21.27 -5.91 -3.68
N GLU A 238 -21.48 -7.17 -3.27
CA GLU A 238 -21.67 -7.52 -1.86
C GLU A 238 -20.42 -7.18 -1.00
N ALA A 239 -19.21 -7.30 -1.57
CA ALA A 239 -17.97 -6.87 -0.89
C ALA A 239 -17.87 -5.32 -0.82
N PHE A 240 -18.23 -4.62 -1.88
CA PHE A 240 -18.23 -3.15 -1.93
C PHE A 240 -19.29 -2.55 -1.01
N HIS A 241 -20.44 -3.20 -0.85
CA HIS A 241 -21.44 -2.88 0.15
C HIS A 241 -20.84 -2.85 1.57
N GLY A 242 -20.12 -3.92 1.94
CA GLY A 242 -19.40 -3.99 3.22
C GLY A 242 -18.35 -2.89 3.38
N LEU A 243 -17.66 -2.50 2.30
CA LEU A 243 -16.75 -1.35 2.30
C LEU A 243 -17.49 -0.02 2.48
N LEU A 244 -18.70 0.16 1.94
CA LEU A 244 -19.51 1.36 2.17
C LEU A 244 -19.99 1.44 3.63
N GLU A 245 -20.48 0.34 4.22
CA GLU A 245 -20.81 0.30 5.65
C GLU A 245 -19.57 0.61 6.53
N GLN A 246 -18.45 -0.07 6.28
CA GLN A 246 -17.20 0.08 7.04
C GLN A 246 -16.60 1.49 6.91
N HIS A 247 -16.30 1.92 5.67
CA HIS A 247 -15.59 3.16 5.43
C HIS A 247 -16.51 4.35 5.60
N MET A 248 -17.69 4.40 4.97
CA MET A 248 -18.58 5.57 5.13
C MET A 248 -19.25 5.64 6.51
N GLY A 249 -19.43 4.50 7.20
CA GLY A 249 -20.16 4.43 8.47
C GLY A 249 -21.68 4.49 8.29
N TRP A 250 -22.17 3.97 7.17
CA TRP A 250 -23.59 3.90 6.82
C TRP A 250 -24.23 2.61 7.31
N ASP A 251 -25.56 2.60 7.49
CA ASP A 251 -26.30 1.34 7.63
C ASP A 251 -26.56 0.71 6.25
N SER A 252 -26.69 -0.61 6.18
CA SER A 252 -26.93 -1.37 4.95
C SER A 252 -28.06 -0.82 4.07
N ALA A 253 -29.17 -0.34 4.64
CA ALA A 253 -30.26 0.20 3.83
C ALA A 253 -29.87 1.52 3.16
N PHE A 254 -29.09 2.38 3.83
CA PHE A 254 -28.51 3.58 3.24
C PHE A 254 -27.35 3.24 2.27
N ALA A 255 -26.50 2.28 2.61
CA ALA A 255 -25.36 1.87 1.80
C ALA A 255 -25.80 1.32 0.44
N TYR A 256 -26.76 0.39 0.37
CA TYR A 256 -27.30 -0.08 -0.92
C TYR A 256 -27.95 1.08 -1.71
N GLN A 257 -28.68 2.00 -1.07
CA GLN A 257 -29.27 3.17 -1.74
C GLN A 257 -28.22 4.12 -2.36
N HIS A 258 -26.99 4.11 -1.84
CA HIS A 258 -25.84 4.88 -2.34
C HIS A 258 -24.78 4.01 -3.04
N GLU A 259 -25.09 2.76 -3.36
CA GLU A 259 -24.25 1.83 -4.11
C GLU A 259 -24.72 1.75 -5.57
N GLY A 260 -23.80 1.51 -6.51
CA GLY A 260 -24.12 1.31 -7.90
C GLY A 260 -23.13 0.42 -8.65
N VAL A 261 -23.53 0.01 -9.84
CA VAL A 261 -22.71 -0.78 -10.75
C VAL A 261 -22.61 -0.12 -12.13
N SER A 262 -21.40 -0.09 -12.67
CA SER A 262 -21.13 0.13 -14.09
C SER A 262 -20.54 -1.15 -14.66
N GLY A 263 -21.31 -1.91 -15.46
CA GLY A 263 -20.82 -3.13 -16.11
C GLY A 263 -20.09 -2.86 -17.44
N MET A 264 -19.60 -3.90 -18.11
CA MET A 264 -19.14 -3.82 -19.50
C MET A 264 -19.80 -4.93 -20.32
N ASN A 265 -20.33 -4.62 -21.51
CA ASN A 265 -21.13 -5.58 -22.28
C ASN A 265 -20.30 -6.45 -23.23
N GLY A 266 -20.53 -7.77 -23.22
CA GLY A 266 -19.78 -8.71 -24.04
C GLY A 266 -18.33 -8.85 -23.60
N ARG A 267 -17.39 -8.82 -24.55
CA ARG A 267 -15.95 -8.97 -24.29
C ARG A 267 -15.33 -7.71 -23.68
N THR A 268 -14.40 -7.88 -22.76
CA THR A 268 -13.61 -6.80 -22.12
C THR A 268 -12.14 -6.82 -22.52
N ASP A 269 -11.35 -5.85 -22.04
CA ASP A 269 -9.92 -5.71 -22.34
C ASP A 269 -9.08 -6.88 -21.76
N ALA A 270 -9.35 -7.29 -20.51
CA ALA A 270 -8.78 -8.46 -19.82
C ALA A 270 -9.34 -9.82 -20.32
N ALA A 271 -9.98 -9.83 -21.49
CA ALA A 271 -10.53 -11.01 -22.16
C ALA A 271 -11.73 -11.69 -21.46
N GLU A 272 -12.40 -11.01 -20.52
CA GLU A 272 -13.63 -11.47 -19.87
C GLU A 272 -14.81 -11.42 -20.85
N TYR A 273 -15.95 -12.01 -20.47
CA TYR A 273 -17.15 -12.07 -21.31
C TYR A 273 -18.46 -12.02 -20.51
N PHE A 274 -19.09 -10.85 -20.45
CA PHE A 274 -20.40 -10.68 -19.81
C PHE A 274 -21.52 -10.73 -20.84
N ARG A 275 -22.34 -11.78 -20.77
CA ARG A 275 -23.47 -12.02 -21.67
C ARG A 275 -24.79 -11.56 -21.03
N GLN A 276 -25.87 -11.68 -21.78
CA GLN A 276 -27.23 -11.34 -21.38
C GLN A 276 -27.64 -11.98 -20.04
N ALA A 277 -27.22 -13.22 -19.78
CA ALA A 277 -27.49 -13.92 -18.52
C ALA A 277 -26.72 -13.31 -17.32
N ASP A 278 -25.52 -12.80 -17.54
CA ASP A 278 -24.71 -12.12 -16.53
C ASP A 278 -25.34 -10.77 -16.17
N PHE A 279 -25.75 -9.99 -17.19
CA PHE A 279 -26.49 -8.74 -16.99
C PHE A 279 -27.82 -8.94 -16.27
N GLN A 280 -28.58 -9.99 -16.57
CA GLN A 280 -29.78 -10.37 -15.81
C GLN A 280 -29.44 -10.72 -14.35
N THR A 281 -28.34 -11.43 -14.10
CA THR A 281 -27.92 -11.80 -12.74
C THR A 281 -27.59 -10.56 -11.90
N VAL A 282 -26.85 -9.60 -12.45
CA VAL A 282 -26.53 -8.34 -11.78
C VAL A 282 -27.78 -7.45 -11.65
N LEU A 283 -28.70 -7.47 -12.63
CA LEU A 283 -29.97 -6.74 -12.55
C LEU A 283 -30.86 -7.31 -11.43
N ASP A 284 -30.96 -8.63 -11.29
CA ASP A 284 -31.77 -9.29 -10.25
C ASP A 284 -31.21 -8.96 -8.86
N TYR A 285 -29.88 -8.97 -8.68
CA TYR A 285 -29.21 -8.49 -7.47
C TYR A 285 -29.52 -7.01 -7.20
N ALA A 286 -29.39 -6.14 -8.21
CA ALA A 286 -29.63 -4.70 -8.06
C ALA A 286 -31.09 -4.38 -7.69
N LEU A 287 -32.04 -5.12 -8.27
CA LEU A 287 -33.46 -5.02 -7.98
C LEU A 287 -33.85 -5.65 -6.63
N ALA A 288 -33.09 -6.62 -6.13
CA ALA A 288 -33.28 -7.18 -4.78
C ALA A 288 -32.81 -6.21 -3.70
N HIS A 289 -31.55 -5.75 -3.74
CA HIS A 289 -30.93 -4.95 -2.69
C HIS A 289 -31.25 -3.45 -2.75
N GLN A 290 -31.92 -3.01 -3.81
CA GLN A 290 -32.35 -1.62 -4.01
C GLN A 290 -31.23 -0.62 -4.33
N LEU A 291 -30.26 -1.04 -5.15
CA LEU A 291 -29.12 -0.20 -5.55
C LEU A 291 -29.53 1.20 -6.07
N GLY A 292 -28.67 2.18 -5.83
CA GLY A 292 -28.82 3.56 -6.28
C GLY A 292 -28.58 3.77 -7.78
N ARG A 293 -27.79 2.90 -8.44
CA ARG A 293 -27.46 3.00 -9.88
C ARG A 293 -27.15 1.65 -10.54
N TYR A 294 -27.58 1.48 -11.79
CA TYR A 294 -27.25 0.36 -12.67
C TYR A 294 -26.99 0.90 -14.09
N THR A 295 -25.75 0.84 -14.54
CA THR A 295 -25.30 1.30 -15.87
C THR A 295 -24.26 0.34 -16.47
N TYR A 296 -23.81 0.61 -17.70
CA TYR A 296 -22.71 -0.12 -18.33
C TYR A 296 -22.01 0.66 -19.46
N TRP A 297 -20.77 0.26 -19.74
CA TRP A 297 -19.95 0.63 -20.88
C TRP A 297 -20.09 -0.40 -22.02
N SER A 298 -20.72 -0.09 -23.16
CA SER A 298 -21.45 1.14 -23.51
C SER A 298 -22.51 0.88 -24.59
N ALA A 299 -23.44 1.81 -24.77
CA ALA A 299 -24.47 1.76 -25.81
C ALA A 299 -23.89 1.76 -27.24
N ASN A 300 -22.69 2.34 -27.44
CA ASN A 300 -21.94 2.22 -28.69
C ASN A 300 -21.66 0.75 -29.07
N ARG A 301 -21.46 -0.12 -28.07
CA ARG A 301 -21.08 -1.52 -28.21
C ARG A 301 -22.27 -2.48 -28.24
N ASP A 302 -23.49 -2.00 -27.98
CA ASP A 302 -24.70 -2.82 -27.78
C ASP A 302 -25.32 -3.34 -29.10
N ARG A 303 -24.50 -4.05 -29.86
CA ARG A 303 -24.82 -4.68 -31.15
C ARG A 303 -23.80 -5.78 -31.46
N GLU A 304 -24.25 -6.78 -32.19
CA GLU A 304 -23.45 -7.93 -32.61
C GLU A 304 -22.34 -7.54 -33.59
N CYS A 305 -21.16 -8.17 -33.48
CA CYS A 305 -20.07 -8.04 -34.45
C CYS A 305 -20.27 -8.98 -35.66
N ASP A 306 -19.51 -8.78 -36.75
CA ASP A 306 -19.39 -9.77 -37.83
C ASP A 306 -17.93 -10.28 -37.92
N PRO A 307 -17.64 -11.55 -37.57
CA PRO A 307 -18.55 -12.53 -36.97
C PRO A 307 -18.88 -12.20 -35.48
N PRO A 308 -19.96 -12.76 -34.91
CA PRO A 308 -20.43 -12.41 -33.57
C PRO A 308 -19.41 -12.64 -32.45
N GLU A 309 -18.81 -13.83 -32.37
CA GLU A 309 -17.74 -14.15 -31.43
C GLU A 309 -16.38 -14.19 -32.16
N ASN A 310 -15.81 -13.00 -32.39
CA ASN A 310 -14.53 -12.81 -33.11
C ASN A 310 -13.27 -12.87 -32.22
N GLN A 311 -13.45 -12.98 -30.90
CA GLN A 311 -12.39 -12.94 -29.86
C GLN A 311 -11.56 -11.64 -29.78
N GLN A 312 -11.99 -10.57 -30.47
CA GLN A 312 -11.39 -9.24 -30.41
C GLN A 312 -12.23 -8.31 -29.53
N LEU A 313 -11.59 -7.37 -28.84
CA LEU A 313 -12.30 -6.22 -28.31
C LEU A 313 -12.76 -5.31 -29.47
N SER A 314 -13.87 -4.61 -29.28
CA SER A 314 -14.35 -3.57 -30.20
C SER A 314 -15.07 -2.48 -29.41
N GLY A 315 -14.81 -1.21 -29.72
CA GLY A 315 -15.60 -0.09 -29.23
C GLY A 315 -16.95 0.07 -29.97
N GLU A 316 -17.13 -0.63 -31.10
CA GLU A 316 -18.33 -0.55 -31.94
C GLU A 316 -19.29 -1.74 -31.79
N CYS A 317 -18.90 -2.82 -31.12
CA CYS A 317 -19.73 -4.01 -30.94
C CYS A 317 -19.22 -4.86 -29.76
N SER A 318 -20.07 -5.74 -29.22
CA SER A 318 -19.81 -6.43 -27.95
C SER A 318 -18.94 -7.70 -28.08
N SER A 319 -18.72 -8.19 -29.30
CA SER A 319 -18.04 -9.47 -29.59
C SER A 319 -18.66 -10.70 -28.90
N VAL A 320 -19.97 -10.63 -28.62
CA VAL A 320 -20.84 -11.76 -28.30
C VAL A 320 -22.07 -11.78 -29.21
N ALA A 321 -22.74 -12.92 -29.32
CA ALA A 321 -24.00 -13.02 -30.07
C ALA A 321 -25.12 -12.27 -29.34
N GLN A 322 -25.83 -11.37 -30.03
CA GLN A 322 -26.87 -10.52 -29.45
C GLN A 322 -27.84 -9.94 -30.49
N GLN A 323 -28.99 -9.43 -30.03
CA GLN A 323 -29.80 -8.49 -30.82
C GLN A 323 -29.30 -7.05 -30.63
N LYS A 324 -29.61 -6.14 -31.56
CA LYS A 324 -29.31 -4.71 -31.37
C LYS A 324 -30.03 -4.17 -30.13
N TRP A 325 -29.31 -3.38 -29.34
CA TRP A 325 -29.83 -2.68 -28.16
C TRP A 325 -30.32 -3.60 -27.03
N GLU A 326 -29.85 -4.85 -27.00
CA GLU A 326 -30.28 -5.89 -26.06
C GLU A 326 -29.78 -5.62 -24.64
N PHE A 327 -28.53 -5.16 -24.47
CA PHE A 327 -27.99 -4.83 -23.14
C PHE A 327 -28.66 -3.57 -22.53
N THR A 328 -29.06 -2.61 -23.36
CA THR A 328 -29.84 -1.43 -22.97
C THR A 328 -31.25 -1.78 -22.45
N THR A 329 -31.76 -3.00 -22.71
CA THR A 329 -33.03 -3.43 -22.11
C THR A 329 -32.91 -3.66 -20.60
N TYR A 330 -31.72 -4.02 -20.07
CA TYR A 330 -31.52 -4.20 -18.63
C TYR A 330 -31.49 -2.87 -17.88
N THR A 331 -30.83 -1.82 -18.42
CA THR A 331 -30.91 -0.46 -17.85
C THR A 331 -32.35 0.06 -17.93
N THR A 332 -33.06 -0.19 -19.03
CA THR A 332 -34.48 0.18 -19.14
C THR A 332 -35.36 -0.59 -18.15
N ALA A 333 -35.09 -1.87 -17.88
CA ALA A 333 -35.80 -2.65 -16.87
C ALA A 333 -35.59 -2.10 -15.46
N PHE A 334 -34.35 -1.73 -15.11
CA PHE A 334 -34.02 -1.05 -13.86
C PHE A 334 -34.75 0.31 -13.72
N ALA A 335 -34.78 1.11 -14.79
CA ALA A 335 -35.46 2.41 -14.82
C ALA A 335 -36.97 2.35 -14.57
N ASN A 336 -37.63 1.21 -14.83
CA ASN A 336 -39.09 1.04 -14.71
C ASN A 336 -39.55 0.61 -13.30
N ARG A 337 -38.66 0.64 -12.30
CA ARG A 337 -38.94 0.25 -10.91
C ARG A 337 -39.91 1.23 -10.24
N THR A 338 -41.06 0.74 -9.79
CA THR A 338 -42.30 1.54 -9.63
C THR A 338 -42.55 2.09 -8.22
N THR A 339 -41.49 2.41 -7.45
CA THR A 339 -41.60 2.98 -6.10
C THR A 339 -40.60 4.11 -5.86
N VAL A 340 -41.04 5.34 -6.09
CA VAL A 340 -40.39 6.56 -5.58
C VAL A 340 -41.02 6.93 -4.24
N VAL A 341 -40.22 7.36 -3.27
CA VAL A 341 -40.68 8.02 -2.04
C VAL A 341 -40.32 9.50 -2.13
N ASP A 342 -41.32 10.36 -2.30
CA ASP A 342 -41.08 11.80 -2.50
C ASP A 342 -40.67 12.52 -1.19
N PRO A 343 -39.67 13.43 -1.22
CA PRO A 343 -39.30 14.27 -0.09
C PRO A 343 -40.26 15.49 0.07
N PRO A 344 -40.69 15.87 1.29
CA PRO A 344 -41.57 17.03 1.49
C PRO A 344 -40.89 18.39 1.26
N THR A 345 -41.56 19.32 0.57
CA THR A 345 -40.98 20.61 0.14
C THR A 345 -41.38 21.82 1.01
N GLY A 346 -40.37 22.45 1.63
CA GLY A 346 -40.15 23.86 2.06
C GLY A 346 -41.28 24.88 2.35
N GLY A 347 -41.03 25.81 3.31
CA GLY A 347 -41.71 27.12 3.34
C GLY A 347 -41.76 27.95 4.65
N GLY A 348 -40.73 28.77 4.92
CA GLY A 348 -40.83 30.16 5.44
C GLY A 348 -41.57 30.57 6.74
N GLY A 349 -40.80 31.03 7.75
CA GLY A 349 -40.94 32.42 8.27
C GLY A 349 -41.73 32.76 9.56
N GLY A 350 -41.04 32.70 10.72
CA GLY A 350 -41.00 33.81 11.71
C GLY A 350 -42.10 34.01 12.79
N GLY A 351 -41.67 34.29 14.03
CA GLY A 351 -42.47 34.92 15.10
C GLY A 351 -42.86 34.01 16.29
N THR A 352 -42.85 34.55 17.51
CA THR A 352 -43.11 33.82 18.78
C THR A 352 -44.14 34.51 19.68
N ASP A 353 -44.91 33.71 20.43
CA ASP A 353 -45.74 34.16 21.57
C ASP A 353 -45.90 32.97 22.57
N PRO A 354 -45.59 33.12 23.88
CA PRO A 354 -45.46 31.99 24.79
C PRO A 354 -46.81 31.57 25.41
N GLY A 355 -47.34 30.44 24.95
CA GLY A 355 -48.62 29.87 25.43
C GLY A 355 -49.26 28.90 24.45
N THR A 356 -48.88 28.98 23.17
CA THR A 356 -49.05 27.92 22.17
C THR A 356 -47.67 27.35 21.82
N CYS A 357 -47.59 26.06 21.54
CA CYS A 357 -46.30 25.40 21.30
C CYS A 357 -45.66 25.81 19.95
N PRO A 358 -44.32 25.86 19.86
CA PRO A 358 -43.63 26.21 18.62
C PRO A 358 -43.97 25.25 17.48
N ALA A 359 -44.36 25.79 16.33
CA ALA A 359 -44.80 24.98 15.19
C ALA A 359 -43.69 24.09 14.58
N LYS A 360 -42.42 24.34 14.93
CA LYS A 360 -41.27 23.53 14.52
C LYS A 360 -41.03 22.41 15.54
N SER A 361 -41.06 21.16 15.11
CA SER A 361 -40.59 20.04 15.94
C SER A 361 -39.08 20.13 16.20
N TRP A 362 -38.61 19.51 17.27
CA TRP A 362 -37.18 19.27 17.46
C TRP A 362 -36.67 18.19 16.49
N ASP A 363 -35.46 18.39 15.99
CA ASP A 363 -34.78 17.55 15.00
C ASP A 363 -33.29 17.48 15.39
N SER A 364 -32.74 16.27 15.57
CA SER A 364 -31.36 16.04 15.97
C SER A 364 -30.33 16.55 14.94
N SER A 365 -30.70 16.63 13.65
CA SER A 365 -29.82 17.10 12.59
C SER A 365 -29.66 18.63 12.56
N VAL A 366 -30.55 19.37 13.23
CA VAL A 366 -30.61 20.84 13.17
C VAL A 366 -29.83 21.47 14.31
N ALA A 367 -28.96 22.42 13.98
CA ALA A 367 -28.36 23.30 14.97
C ALA A 367 -29.33 24.42 15.38
N TYR A 368 -29.50 24.60 16.68
CA TYR A 368 -30.34 25.63 17.30
C TYR A 368 -29.46 26.60 18.11
N VAL A 369 -29.83 27.87 18.16
CA VAL A 369 -29.14 28.92 18.94
C VAL A 369 -29.96 29.38 20.14
N GLY A 370 -29.31 30.03 21.11
CA GLY A 370 -29.97 30.52 22.33
C GLY A 370 -31.16 31.44 22.03
N GLY A 371 -32.36 30.99 22.41
CA GLY A 371 -33.64 31.63 22.10
C GLY A 371 -34.51 30.88 21.08
N ASP A 372 -33.97 29.92 20.31
CA ASP A 372 -34.75 29.09 19.39
C ASP A 372 -35.70 28.17 20.15
N ALA A 373 -36.95 28.09 19.68
CA ALA A 373 -38.02 27.33 20.32
C ALA A 373 -38.56 26.21 19.42
N VAL A 374 -38.77 25.02 20.02
CA VAL A 374 -39.19 23.78 19.35
C VAL A 374 -40.27 23.04 20.15
N THR A 375 -40.97 22.10 19.52
CA THR A 375 -41.84 21.13 20.21
C THR A 375 -41.19 19.75 20.26
N TYR A 376 -41.14 19.13 21.44
CA TYR A 376 -40.67 17.74 21.63
C TYR A 376 -41.35 17.09 22.85
N GLY A 377 -41.66 15.79 22.76
CA GLY A 377 -42.32 15.05 23.84
C GLY A 377 -43.73 15.55 24.23
N GLY A 378 -44.36 16.39 23.41
CA GLY A 378 -45.60 17.09 23.76
C GLY A 378 -45.43 18.31 24.66
N HIS A 379 -44.19 18.80 24.82
CA HIS A 379 -43.83 20.05 25.50
C HIS A 379 -43.17 21.03 24.52
N GLY A 380 -43.25 22.33 24.81
CA GLY A 380 -42.48 23.36 24.11
C GLY A 380 -41.14 23.61 24.81
N TRP A 381 -40.04 23.65 24.08
CA TRP A 381 -38.68 23.81 24.61
C TRP A 381 -37.95 24.97 23.97
N THR A 382 -37.12 25.69 24.73
CA THR A 382 -36.27 26.79 24.22
C THR A 382 -34.80 26.52 24.49
N ALA A 383 -33.95 26.58 23.45
CA ALA A 383 -32.51 26.43 23.59
C ALA A 383 -31.92 27.60 24.40
N LYS A 384 -31.02 27.31 25.35
CA LYS A 384 -30.35 28.34 26.18
C LYS A 384 -29.11 28.94 25.47
N TRP A 385 -28.45 28.14 24.65
CA TRP A 385 -27.26 28.48 23.85
C TRP A 385 -27.20 27.56 22.61
N TRP A 386 -26.08 27.54 21.89
CA TRP A 386 -25.92 26.69 20.69
C TRP A 386 -25.96 25.20 21.04
N THR A 387 -26.74 24.40 20.29
CA THR A 387 -26.84 22.95 20.45
C THR A 387 -27.28 22.28 19.14
N GLN A 388 -26.81 21.06 18.89
CA GLN A 388 -27.19 20.19 17.78
C GLN A 388 -27.14 18.74 18.28
N GLY A 389 -28.16 17.93 18.01
CA GLY A 389 -28.24 16.54 18.50
C GLY A 389 -28.72 16.36 19.95
N ASP A 390 -28.57 17.32 20.86
CA ASP A 390 -29.06 17.17 22.25
C ASP A 390 -30.59 17.16 22.35
N VAL A 391 -31.14 16.09 22.92
CA VAL A 391 -32.59 15.87 23.05
C VAL A 391 -33.21 16.77 24.14
N PRO A 392 -34.27 17.56 23.84
CA PRO A 392 -34.98 18.34 24.85
C PRO A 392 -35.62 17.45 25.93
N GLY A 393 -35.41 17.82 27.19
CA GLY A 393 -35.82 17.03 28.36
C GLY A 393 -34.80 15.98 28.82
N ASN A 394 -33.68 15.80 28.12
CA ASN A 394 -32.53 15.07 28.65
C ASN A 394 -31.62 16.02 29.44
N ASN A 395 -31.62 15.89 30.78
CA ASN A 395 -30.90 16.80 31.68
C ASN A 395 -29.38 16.57 31.74
N ALA A 396 -28.80 15.76 30.85
CA ALA A 396 -27.36 15.47 30.84
C ALA A 396 -26.47 16.71 30.61
N GLN A 397 -26.94 17.71 29.85
CA GLN A 397 -26.20 18.94 29.55
C GLN A 397 -26.97 20.24 29.87
N ASP A 398 -28.23 20.14 30.33
CA ASP A 398 -29.12 21.28 30.65
C ASP A 398 -29.25 22.36 29.54
N VAL A 399 -29.02 22.05 28.26
CA VAL A 399 -29.00 23.05 27.17
C VAL A 399 -30.39 23.59 26.77
N TRP A 400 -31.46 22.91 27.20
CA TRP A 400 -32.85 23.25 26.90
C TRP A 400 -33.60 23.77 28.13
N THR A 401 -34.61 24.63 27.91
CA THR A 401 -35.57 25.10 28.92
C THR A 401 -36.94 24.54 28.60
N ASP A 402 -37.60 23.86 29.55
CA ASP A 402 -39.00 23.46 29.41
C ASP A 402 -39.92 24.69 29.57
N ASN A 403 -40.74 24.97 28.57
CA ASN A 403 -41.78 26.01 28.62
C ASN A 403 -43.16 25.45 29.02
N GLY A 404 -43.28 24.12 29.16
CA GLY A 404 -44.49 23.42 29.58
C GLY A 404 -45.21 22.65 28.47
N ALA A 405 -46.22 21.88 28.89
CA ALA A 405 -46.97 20.97 28.04
C ALA A 405 -47.86 21.67 27.00
N CYS A 406 -47.86 21.16 25.79
CA CYS A 406 -48.70 21.62 24.68
C CYS A 406 -50.16 21.22 24.88
N THR A 407 -51.09 22.15 24.67
CA THR A 407 -52.53 21.85 24.64
C THR A 407 -53.02 21.72 23.19
N ALA A 408 -53.71 20.62 22.87
CA ALA A 408 -54.13 20.32 21.51
C ALA A 408 -55.44 21.04 21.14
N SER A 409 -55.39 21.91 20.13
CA SER A 409 -56.55 22.61 19.59
C SER A 409 -57.40 21.69 18.71
N THR A 410 -58.37 20.98 19.30
CA THR A 410 -59.36 20.21 18.54
C THR A 410 -60.44 21.10 17.93
N ALA A 411 -60.40 21.30 16.61
CA ALA A 411 -61.52 21.86 15.87
C ALA A 411 -62.61 20.77 15.66
N SER A 412 -63.67 20.80 16.46
CA SER A 412 -64.90 20.05 16.18
C SER A 412 -66.13 20.91 16.48
N THR A 413 -67.19 20.72 15.69
CA THR A 413 -68.52 21.20 16.04
C THR A 413 -69.58 20.15 15.71
N ALA A 414 -70.49 19.98 16.67
CA ALA A 414 -71.74 19.22 16.62
C ALA A 414 -71.72 17.66 16.62
N SER A 415 -72.36 17.14 17.68
CA SER A 415 -73.32 16.03 17.67
C SER A 415 -72.86 14.58 17.94
N GLY A 416 -73.19 14.07 19.15
CA GLY A 416 -74.17 12.97 19.18
C GLY A 416 -73.92 11.68 19.98
N SER A 417 -73.88 11.75 21.32
CA SER A 417 -74.53 10.77 22.24
C SER A 417 -73.99 9.31 22.43
N ALA A 418 -74.07 8.88 23.71
CA ALA A 418 -74.35 7.51 24.21
C ALA A 418 -73.38 6.30 24.00
N THR A 419 -72.53 6.06 25.02
CA THR A 419 -72.42 4.79 25.82
C THR A 419 -72.71 3.41 25.18
N ALA A 420 -71.79 2.43 25.30
CA ALA A 420 -71.85 1.33 26.30
C ALA A 420 -70.96 0.06 26.02
N SER A 421 -69.95 -0.16 26.87
CA SER A 421 -69.52 -1.44 27.52
C SER A 421 -69.53 -2.84 26.85
N SER A 422 -68.43 -3.60 27.10
CA SER A 422 -68.36 -4.93 27.79
C SER A 422 -67.76 -6.16 27.05
N GLY A 423 -67.06 -7.03 27.82
CA GLY A 423 -66.63 -8.39 27.46
C GLY A 423 -65.22 -8.53 26.84
N GLY A 424 -64.39 -9.54 27.17
CA GLY A 424 -64.50 -10.50 28.27
C GLY A 424 -63.60 -11.76 28.19
N THR A 425 -62.62 -11.87 29.13
CA THR A 425 -62.04 -13.13 29.67
C THR A 425 -60.97 -13.91 28.86
N VAL A 426 -60.06 -14.57 29.60
CA VAL A 426 -58.89 -15.39 29.18
C VAL A 426 -58.82 -16.66 30.06
N THR A 427 -58.27 -17.79 29.58
CA THR A 427 -57.51 -18.83 30.36
C THR A 427 -56.98 -19.96 29.43
N VAL A 428 -55.67 -20.28 29.38
CA VAL A 428 -54.84 -21.24 30.22
C VAL A 428 -55.04 -22.72 29.79
N VAL A 429 -54.01 -23.60 29.66
CA VAL A 429 -53.18 -24.39 30.64
C VAL A 429 -51.85 -24.84 29.95
N SER A 430 -50.69 -25.24 30.54
CA SER A 430 -50.33 -25.82 31.86
C SER A 430 -48.85 -25.62 32.30
N SER A 431 -48.51 -25.99 33.56
CA SER A 431 -47.15 -26.06 34.19
C SER A 431 -47.15 -27.12 35.33
N PRO A 432 -46.02 -27.68 35.84
CA PRO A 432 -45.54 -27.26 37.20
C PRO A 432 -44.06 -27.57 37.66
N ALA A 433 -43.51 -26.71 38.55
CA ALA A 433 -42.70 -27.01 39.77
C ALA A 433 -41.25 -27.61 39.68
N ALA A 434 -40.32 -27.54 40.66
CA ALA A 434 -40.20 -27.13 42.11
C ALA A 434 -38.68 -26.84 42.46
N THR A 435 -38.01 -26.61 43.62
CA THR A 435 -38.09 -26.20 45.09
C THR A 435 -36.63 -26.35 45.67
N SER A 436 -36.08 -25.93 46.84
CA SER A 436 -36.26 -24.99 48.01
C SER A 436 -35.07 -25.30 49.02
N GLY A 437 -34.58 -24.53 50.02
CA GLY A 437 -34.81 -23.22 50.67
C GLY A 437 -34.08 -23.11 52.07
N THR A 438 -34.13 -21.96 52.79
CA THR A 438 -33.56 -21.66 54.16
C THR A 438 -32.01 -21.41 54.25
N ALA A 439 -31.33 -20.93 55.32
CA ALA A 439 -31.63 -20.73 56.78
C ALA A 439 -31.00 -19.45 57.44
N THR A 440 -30.44 -19.48 58.69
CA THR A 440 -30.10 -18.30 59.57
C THR A 440 -29.28 -18.72 60.86
N PRO A 441 -28.89 -17.89 61.90
CA PRO A 441 -28.82 -16.41 62.13
C PRO A 441 -27.62 -15.77 62.97
N ALA A 442 -27.64 -14.42 63.13
CA ALA A 442 -27.16 -13.54 64.24
C ALA A 442 -25.64 -13.16 64.42
N GLY A 443 -25.25 -11.95 64.90
CA GLY A 443 -25.98 -10.67 65.15
C GLY A 443 -25.23 -9.55 65.97
N THR A 444 -25.72 -8.29 65.95
CA THR A 444 -25.40 -7.08 66.80
C THR A 444 -24.00 -6.42 66.72
N ALA A 445 -23.76 -5.09 66.88
CA ALA A 445 -24.57 -3.89 67.25
C ALA A 445 -24.04 -2.54 66.65
N ALA A 446 -24.69 -1.39 66.93
CA ALA A 446 -24.39 0.01 66.53
C ALA A 446 -24.64 0.98 67.74
N PRO A 447 -24.58 2.36 67.71
CA PRO A 447 -24.58 3.34 66.59
C PRO A 447 -23.46 4.44 66.67
N ALA A 448 -23.38 5.42 65.75
CA ALA A 448 -24.02 6.76 65.85
C ALA A 448 -24.02 7.60 64.54
N TYR A 449 -24.98 8.54 64.45
CA TYR A 449 -25.32 9.55 63.42
C TYR A 449 -24.23 10.65 63.15
N GLU A 450 -24.22 11.49 62.09
CA GLU A 450 -25.07 11.64 60.88
C GLU A 450 -24.43 12.54 59.78
N SER A 451 -24.75 12.30 58.50
CA SER A 451 -25.02 13.33 57.47
C SER A 451 -25.78 12.68 56.29
N VAL A 452 -26.54 13.44 55.48
CA VAL A 452 -27.65 12.86 54.68
C VAL A 452 -27.75 13.40 53.24
N ALA A 453 -27.63 12.51 52.24
CA ALA A 453 -28.34 12.47 50.94
C ALA A 453 -27.70 11.41 50.00
N ALA A 454 -28.40 10.69 49.11
CA ALA A 454 -29.82 10.29 49.07
C ALA A 454 -30.00 9.05 48.14
N HIS A 455 -30.74 8.04 48.60
CA HIS A 455 -31.32 6.89 47.87
C HIS A 455 -30.82 6.49 46.47
N GLY A 456 -30.00 5.43 46.38
CA GLY A 456 -29.85 4.61 45.18
C GLY A 456 -30.80 3.39 45.16
N LYS A 457 -31.08 2.83 43.98
CA LYS A 457 -31.72 1.50 43.84
C LYS A 457 -30.70 0.38 44.10
N ALA A 458 -31.15 -0.75 44.62
CA ALA A 458 -30.31 -1.95 44.78
C ALA A 458 -30.19 -2.74 43.46
N ALA A 459 -29.03 -3.36 43.24
CA ALA A 459 -28.73 -4.20 42.07
C ALA A 459 -29.25 -5.64 42.22
N THR A 460 -29.45 -6.31 41.09
CA THR A 460 -29.97 -7.68 41.00
C THR A 460 -28.86 -8.72 41.22
N ALA A 461 -29.24 -9.95 41.58
CA ALA A 461 -28.30 -11.08 41.64
C ALA A 461 -27.85 -11.51 40.24
N CYS A 462 -26.60 -11.98 40.12
CA CYS A 462 -26.04 -12.46 38.85
C CYS A 462 -26.75 -13.71 38.29
N PRO A 463 -26.78 -13.86 36.95
CA PRO A 463 -26.98 -15.16 36.29
C PRO A 463 -25.81 -16.13 36.56
N ALA A 464 -25.83 -17.29 35.90
CA ALA A 464 -24.73 -18.28 35.99
C ALA A 464 -23.48 -17.81 35.23
N ALA A 465 -22.28 -18.23 35.67
CA ALA A 465 -21.03 -17.85 35.01
C ALA A 465 -20.98 -18.29 33.53
N TRP A 466 -20.41 -17.43 32.67
CA TRP A 466 -20.19 -17.76 31.27
C TRP A 466 -19.13 -18.85 31.11
N ASP A 467 -19.46 -19.86 30.31
CA ASP A 467 -18.63 -20.99 29.89
C ASP A 467 -18.42 -20.92 28.37
N SER A 468 -17.17 -20.85 27.93
CA SER A 468 -16.77 -20.72 26.52
C SER A 468 -17.05 -21.97 25.67
N THR A 469 -17.22 -23.14 26.30
CA THR A 469 -17.48 -24.40 25.59
C THR A 469 -18.96 -24.63 25.31
N LYS A 470 -19.84 -23.85 25.95
CA LYS A 470 -21.30 -23.95 25.83
C LYS A 470 -21.82 -22.98 24.77
N ALA A 471 -22.82 -23.42 24.01
CA ALA A 471 -23.61 -22.54 23.13
C ALA A 471 -24.77 -21.88 23.90
N TYR A 472 -25.06 -20.63 23.54
CA TYR A 472 -26.16 -19.81 24.06
C TYR A 472 -27.05 -19.33 22.92
N VAL A 473 -28.30 -18.98 23.22
CA VAL A 473 -29.26 -18.42 22.26
C VAL A 473 -29.78 -17.05 22.73
N GLY A 474 -30.35 -16.27 21.81
CA GLY A 474 -30.88 -14.94 22.11
C GLY A 474 -31.85 -14.95 23.30
N GLY A 475 -31.50 -14.23 24.37
CA GLY A 475 -32.22 -14.20 25.65
C GLY A 475 -31.63 -15.06 26.78
N ASP A 476 -30.62 -15.90 26.52
CA ASP A 476 -29.86 -16.58 27.57
C ASP A 476 -29.00 -15.58 28.36
N THR A 477 -28.98 -15.70 29.70
CA THR A 477 -28.26 -14.77 30.56
C THR A 477 -27.10 -15.43 31.32
N VAL A 478 -25.96 -14.74 31.38
CA VAL A 478 -24.71 -15.19 32.02
C VAL A 478 -24.10 -14.09 32.89
N SER A 479 -23.09 -14.42 33.69
CA SER A 479 -22.25 -13.43 34.40
C SER A 479 -20.80 -13.54 33.96
N TYR A 480 -20.20 -12.39 33.60
CA TYR A 480 -18.79 -12.28 33.22
C TYR A 480 -18.29 -10.86 33.56
N GLY A 481 -17.01 -10.72 33.96
CA GLY A 481 -16.45 -9.41 34.31
C GLY A 481 -17.10 -8.68 35.50
N GLY A 482 -17.95 -9.35 36.30
CA GLY A 482 -18.76 -8.70 37.35
C GLY A 482 -20.08 -8.08 36.85
N HIS A 483 -20.40 -8.26 35.56
CA HIS A 483 -21.63 -7.79 34.93
C HIS A 483 -22.53 -8.98 34.55
N GLY A 484 -23.83 -8.73 34.51
CA GLY A 484 -24.79 -9.62 33.86
C GLY A 484 -24.80 -9.38 32.37
N TRP A 485 -24.91 -10.44 31.57
CA TRP A 485 -24.93 -10.33 30.12
C TRP A 485 -26.03 -11.19 29.51
N THR A 486 -26.81 -10.62 28.61
CA THR A 486 -27.84 -11.34 27.83
C THR A 486 -27.35 -11.54 26.41
N ALA A 487 -27.29 -12.78 25.93
CA ALA A 487 -26.96 -13.08 24.53
C ALA A 487 -28.02 -12.46 23.61
N LYS A 488 -27.61 -11.76 22.54
CA LYS A 488 -28.55 -11.16 21.58
C LYS A 488 -29.04 -12.17 20.54
N TRP A 489 -28.18 -13.08 20.11
CA TRP A 489 -28.46 -14.18 19.19
C TRP A 489 -27.63 -15.43 19.57
N TRP A 490 -27.44 -16.38 18.64
CA TRP A 490 -26.65 -17.59 18.92
C TRP A 490 -25.15 -17.28 18.99
N THR A 491 -24.46 -17.83 20.00
CA THR A 491 -23.02 -17.66 20.22
C THR A 491 -22.43 -18.88 20.95
N GLN A 492 -21.17 -19.22 20.66
CA GLN A 492 -20.41 -20.25 21.36
C GLN A 492 -18.91 -19.90 21.32
N GLY A 493 -18.34 -19.54 22.48
CA GLY A 493 -16.93 -19.15 22.61
C GLY A 493 -16.68 -17.64 22.64
N ASP A 494 -17.63 -16.82 22.21
CA ASP A 494 -17.50 -15.37 22.17
C ASP A 494 -17.70 -14.76 23.57
N VAL A 495 -16.70 -14.01 24.03
CA VAL A 495 -16.59 -13.52 25.41
C VAL A 495 -17.52 -12.32 25.66
N PRO A 496 -18.40 -12.35 26.68
CA PRO A 496 -19.23 -11.19 27.02
C PRO A 496 -18.38 -9.98 27.43
N GLY A 497 -18.76 -8.78 26.96
CA GLY A 497 -17.98 -7.57 27.15
C GLY A 497 -16.75 -7.42 26.23
N ASN A 498 -16.54 -8.33 25.28
CA ASN A 498 -15.70 -8.05 24.11
C ASN A 498 -16.58 -7.50 22.97
N ASN A 499 -16.52 -6.19 22.76
CA ASN A 499 -17.42 -5.49 21.84
C ASN A 499 -17.12 -5.74 20.34
N ALA A 500 -16.06 -6.50 20.00
CA ALA A 500 -15.63 -6.74 18.62
C ALA A 500 -16.67 -7.45 17.71
N GLN A 501 -17.73 -8.02 18.29
CA GLN A 501 -18.85 -8.64 17.56
C GLN A 501 -20.23 -8.30 18.16
N ASP A 502 -20.28 -7.46 19.21
CA ASP A 502 -21.49 -7.02 19.93
C ASP A 502 -22.52 -8.13 20.33
N VAL A 503 -22.13 -9.40 20.40
CA VAL A 503 -23.02 -10.58 20.61
C VAL A 503 -23.80 -10.58 21.94
N TRP A 504 -23.36 -9.78 22.91
CA TRP A 504 -23.87 -9.75 24.28
C TRP A 504 -24.35 -8.34 24.65
N THR A 505 -25.53 -8.24 25.26
CA THR A 505 -26.02 -7.02 25.92
C THR A 505 -25.48 -6.97 27.34
N ASP A 506 -24.92 -5.84 27.78
CA ASP A 506 -24.63 -5.60 29.19
C ASP A 506 -25.92 -5.30 29.95
N ASP A 507 -26.32 -6.18 30.87
CA ASP A 507 -27.46 -5.98 31.77
C ASP A 507 -27.07 -5.12 33.00
N GLY A 508 -25.79 -4.73 33.08
CA GLY A 508 -25.17 -3.95 34.14
C GLY A 508 -24.48 -4.80 35.21
N ALA A 509 -23.74 -4.12 36.08
CA ALA A 509 -23.03 -4.72 37.21
C ALA A 509 -23.97 -5.58 38.08
N CYS A 510 -23.66 -6.88 38.17
CA CYS A 510 -24.44 -7.85 38.93
C CYS A 510 -23.65 -8.32 40.16
N GLY A 511 -24.36 -8.64 41.24
CA GLY A 511 -23.71 -9.09 42.48
C GLY A 511 -23.11 -7.92 43.28
N GLY A 512 -23.88 -7.40 44.23
CA GLY A 512 -23.40 -6.37 45.13
C GLY A 512 -22.34 -6.86 46.13
N THR A 513 -21.62 -5.90 46.73
CA THR A 513 -20.75 -6.07 47.90
C THR A 513 -19.42 -6.80 47.71
N GLY A 514 -18.65 -6.36 46.71
CA GLY A 514 -17.22 -6.14 46.96
C GLY A 514 -17.04 -5.01 47.98
N THR A 515 -17.21 -5.26 49.27
CA THR A 515 -17.08 -4.23 50.34
C THR A 515 -15.63 -3.95 50.76
N THR A 516 -14.68 -4.39 49.95
CA THR A 516 -13.23 -4.30 50.20
C THR A 516 -12.53 -4.09 48.87
N ALA A 517 -11.56 -3.18 48.85
CA ALA A 517 -10.62 -3.02 47.74
C ALA A 517 -9.88 -4.36 47.44
N PRO A 518 -9.27 -4.51 46.25
CA PRO A 518 -8.65 -5.78 45.85
C PRO A 518 -7.49 -6.21 46.77
N GLY A 519 -7.06 -7.46 46.64
CA GLY A 519 -5.75 -7.87 47.15
C GLY A 519 -4.61 -7.13 46.44
N ALA A 520 -3.41 -7.16 47.01
CA ALA A 520 -2.23 -6.62 46.35
C ALA A 520 -1.86 -7.47 45.10
N PRO A 521 -1.55 -6.87 43.95
CA PRO A 521 -0.92 -7.57 42.82
C PRO A 521 0.36 -8.27 43.26
N THR A 522 0.62 -9.46 42.71
CA THR A 522 1.76 -10.31 43.09
C THR A 522 2.65 -10.62 41.89
N GLY A 523 3.88 -11.10 42.13
CA GLY A 523 4.79 -11.47 41.05
C GLY A 523 5.15 -10.31 40.11
N LEU A 524 5.27 -9.09 40.64
CA LEU A 524 5.78 -7.94 39.88
C LEU A 524 7.24 -8.21 39.47
N THR A 525 7.47 -8.26 38.16
CA THR A 525 8.77 -8.55 37.54
C THR A 525 9.02 -7.53 36.43
N SER A 526 10.30 -7.28 36.13
CA SER A 526 10.68 -6.53 34.93
C SER A 526 10.89 -7.50 33.79
N THR A 527 10.34 -7.18 32.62
CA THR A 527 10.47 -7.97 31.39
C THR A 527 11.54 -7.42 30.45
N ALA A 528 11.86 -6.13 30.55
CA ALA A 528 12.97 -5.48 29.84
C ALA A 528 13.43 -4.22 30.61
N VAL A 529 14.73 -3.93 30.53
CA VAL A 529 15.38 -2.80 31.22
C VAL A 529 16.27 -2.05 30.24
N GLY A 530 15.86 -0.85 29.83
CA GLY A 530 16.67 0.05 29.02
C GLY A 530 17.47 1.05 29.85
N SER A 531 18.21 1.92 29.18
CA SER A 531 18.92 3.05 29.82
C SER A 531 17.97 4.17 30.26
N SER A 532 16.85 4.36 29.56
CA SER A 532 15.84 5.39 29.87
C SER A 532 14.41 4.83 30.03
N SER A 533 14.25 3.51 30.06
CA SER A 533 12.96 2.83 30.16
C SER A 533 13.00 1.54 30.97
N VAL A 534 11.86 1.14 31.54
CA VAL A 534 11.65 -0.17 32.18
C VAL A 534 10.28 -0.72 31.79
N SER A 535 10.23 -1.98 31.37
CA SER A 535 8.99 -2.74 31.14
C SER A 535 8.72 -3.67 32.31
N LEU A 536 7.45 -3.73 32.73
CA LEU A 536 6.96 -4.40 33.93
C LEU A 536 5.80 -5.34 33.59
N ARG A 537 5.70 -6.46 34.30
CA ARG A 537 4.56 -7.39 34.28
C ARG A 537 4.26 -7.90 35.69
N TRP A 538 3.00 -8.16 36.00
CA TRP A 538 2.56 -8.69 37.30
C TRP A 538 1.42 -9.69 37.14
N THR A 539 1.06 -10.35 38.25
CA THR A 539 -0.09 -11.24 38.39
C THR A 539 -1.24 -10.50 39.07
N ALA A 540 -2.45 -10.65 38.52
CA ALA A 540 -3.68 -10.10 39.10
C ALA A 540 -3.95 -10.67 40.51
N PRO A 541 -4.44 -9.86 41.47
CA PRO A 541 -4.90 -10.36 42.76
C PRO A 541 -6.23 -11.11 42.63
N SER A 542 -6.57 -11.95 43.61
CA SER A 542 -7.88 -12.58 43.69
C SER A 542 -8.96 -11.55 44.08
N GLY A 543 -9.90 -11.29 43.18
CA GLY A 543 -11.03 -10.36 43.38
C GLY A 543 -11.42 -9.66 42.08
N ALA A 544 -12.45 -8.81 42.12
CA ALA A 544 -12.74 -7.90 41.02
C ALA A 544 -11.69 -6.77 40.98
N VAL A 545 -11.18 -6.48 39.78
CA VAL A 545 -10.19 -5.41 39.51
C VAL A 545 -10.59 -4.70 38.23
N ASP A 546 -10.74 -3.38 38.33
CA ASP A 546 -11.23 -2.53 37.24
C ASP A 546 -10.03 -1.88 36.51
N SER A 547 -8.93 -1.62 37.24
CA SER A 547 -7.65 -1.14 36.68
C SER A 547 -6.48 -1.36 37.65
N TYR A 548 -5.26 -1.07 37.19
CA TYR A 548 -4.03 -1.05 37.99
C TYR A 548 -3.43 0.37 38.01
N ASN A 549 -2.82 0.76 39.13
CA ASN A 549 -1.97 1.94 39.24
C ASN A 549 -0.50 1.50 39.34
N VAL A 550 0.37 2.04 38.49
CA VAL A 550 1.81 1.79 38.53
C VAL A 550 2.53 2.95 39.19
N TYR A 551 3.40 2.63 40.15
CA TYR A 551 4.14 3.57 40.97
C TYR A 551 5.64 3.48 40.69
N ARG A 552 6.31 4.64 40.61
CA ARG A 552 7.76 4.81 40.60
C ARG A 552 8.15 5.64 41.83
N ASP A 553 9.03 5.10 42.66
CA ASP A 553 9.52 5.72 43.90
C ASP A 553 8.38 6.21 44.82
N GLY A 554 7.33 5.40 44.91
CA GLY A 554 6.12 5.68 45.68
C GLY A 554 5.09 6.61 45.01
N THR A 555 5.44 7.28 43.91
CA THR A 555 4.58 8.23 43.16
C THR A 555 3.86 7.53 42.01
N LYS A 556 2.56 7.77 41.79
CA LYS A 556 1.82 7.17 40.66
C LYS A 556 2.33 7.78 39.35
N VAL A 557 2.70 6.94 38.39
CA VAL A 557 3.22 7.36 37.06
C VAL A 557 2.39 6.85 35.89
N ALA A 558 1.60 5.79 36.06
CA ALA A 558 0.68 5.28 35.04
C ALA A 558 -0.55 4.58 35.66
N SER A 559 -1.57 4.34 34.85
CA SER A 559 -2.67 3.40 35.17
C SER A 559 -3.37 2.89 33.92
N GLY A 560 -3.86 1.65 33.97
CA GLY A 560 -4.59 0.97 32.88
C GLY A 560 -5.10 -0.40 33.32
N SER A 561 -5.84 -1.10 32.45
CA SER A 561 -6.44 -2.41 32.76
C SER A 561 -5.49 -3.62 32.55
N ALA A 562 -4.44 -3.47 31.73
CA ALA A 562 -3.48 -4.53 31.46
C ALA A 562 -2.60 -4.87 32.68
N THR A 563 -2.17 -6.13 32.81
CA THR A 563 -1.25 -6.59 33.88
C THR A 563 0.24 -6.35 33.54
N SER A 564 0.52 -5.29 32.79
CA SER A 564 1.84 -4.91 32.30
C SER A 564 1.89 -3.41 31.95
N ALA A 565 3.07 -2.80 32.04
CA ALA A 565 3.29 -1.41 31.65
C ALA A 565 4.76 -1.15 31.30
N THR A 566 5.01 -0.25 30.35
CA THR A 566 6.34 0.26 30.01
C THR A 566 6.43 1.73 30.39
N LEU A 567 7.50 2.10 31.09
CA LEU A 567 7.73 3.44 31.63
C LEU A 567 9.01 4.03 31.05
N GLY A 568 8.89 5.10 30.27
CA GLY A 568 10.01 5.84 29.70
C GLY A 568 10.41 7.07 30.53
N GLY A 569 11.35 7.86 30.00
CA GLY A 569 11.81 9.11 30.63
C GLY A 569 12.59 8.90 31.93
N LEU A 570 13.23 7.75 32.08
CA LEU A 570 14.08 7.41 33.23
C LEU A 570 15.51 7.91 33.01
N THR A 571 16.24 8.15 34.09
CA THR A 571 17.69 8.42 34.08
C THR A 571 18.45 7.10 34.04
N ALA A 572 19.57 7.05 33.31
CA ALA A 572 20.40 5.85 33.20
C ALA A 572 21.19 5.53 34.49
N ASN A 573 21.62 4.29 34.64
CA ASN A 573 22.31 3.76 35.84
C ASN A 573 21.60 4.03 37.18
N THR A 574 20.28 4.22 37.17
CA THR A 574 19.51 4.74 38.31
C THR A 574 18.57 3.67 38.83
N ALA A 575 18.67 3.37 40.13
CA ALA A 575 17.79 2.44 40.82
C ALA A 575 16.42 3.08 41.06
N TYR A 576 15.39 2.57 40.39
CA TYR A 576 13.99 2.95 40.57
C TYR A 576 13.24 1.86 41.33
N SER A 577 12.36 2.28 42.25
CA SER A 577 11.51 1.37 43.00
C SER A 577 10.12 1.34 42.38
N PHE A 578 9.75 0.21 41.77
CA PHE A 578 8.45 0.01 41.14
C PHE A 578 7.49 -0.79 42.03
N GLN A 579 6.24 -0.36 42.07
CA GLN A 579 5.14 -1.05 42.75
C GLN A 579 3.86 -0.94 41.92
N VAL A 580 2.97 -1.90 42.07
CA VAL A 580 1.64 -1.88 41.43
C VAL A 580 0.55 -2.19 42.44
N SER A 581 -0.55 -1.45 42.38
CA SER A 581 -1.81 -1.75 43.06
C SER A 581 -2.89 -2.05 42.02
N ALA A 582 -3.86 -2.88 42.40
CA ALA A 582 -5.15 -3.00 41.74
C ALA A 582 -6.15 -1.99 42.34
N VAL A 583 -7.10 -1.54 41.53
CA VAL A 583 -8.18 -0.61 41.90
C VAL A 583 -9.51 -1.24 41.47
N ASN A 584 -10.53 -1.11 42.31
CA ASN A 584 -11.92 -1.33 41.90
C ASN A 584 -12.84 -0.27 42.51
N ALA A 585 -14.15 -0.34 42.23
CA ALA A 585 -15.18 0.54 42.79
C ALA A 585 -15.22 0.63 44.34
N ALA A 586 -14.61 -0.31 45.07
CA ALA A 586 -14.49 -0.28 46.53
C ALA A 586 -13.20 0.38 47.04
N GLY A 587 -12.27 0.71 46.14
CA GLY A 587 -11.04 1.44 46.43
C GLY A 587 -9.78 0.82 45.82
N GLU A 588 -8.64 1.41 46.19
CA GLU A 588 -7.32 0.96 45.80
C GLU A 588 -6.77 -0.06 46.81
N SER A 589 -6.20 -1.15 46.29
CA SER A 589 -5.54 -2.21 47.07
C SER A 589 -4.25 -1.73 47.74
N PRO A 590 -3.74 -2.47 48.74
CA PRO A 590 -2.34 -2.37 49.11
C PRO A 590 -1.45 -2.61 47.88
N LYS A 591 -0.35 -1.85 47.78
CA LYS A 591 0.64 -2.04 46.71
C LYS A 591 1.33 -3.40 46.82
N SER A 592 1.79 -3.93 45.69
CA SER A 592 2.70 -5.07 45.59
C SER A 592 3.98 -4.87 46.42
N ASP A 593 4.72 -5.96 46.63
CA ASP A 593 6.13 -5.87 46.97
C ASP A 593 6.88 -4.95 45.97
N ALA A 594 7.90 -4.25 46.47
CA ALA A 594 8.65 -3.28 45.70
C ALA A 594 9.74 -3.96 44.85
N LEU A 595 9.61 -3.85 43.53
CA LEU A 595 10.61 -4.29 42.57
C LEU A 595 11.62 -3.15 42.35
N SER A 596 12.83 -3.29 42.91
CA SER A 596 13.94 -2.40 42.57
C SER A 596 14.52 -2.78 41.20
N VAL A 597 14.50 -1.86 40.25
CA VAL A 597 15.09 -2.02 38.92
C VAL A 597 16.06 -0.87 38.68
N THR A 598 17.33 -1.19 38.49
CA THR A 598 18.33 -0.23 38.03
C THR A 598 18.28 -0.17 36.51
N THR A 599 18.00 1.00 35.93
CA THR A 599 18.13 1.22 34.48
C THR A 599 19.55 0.91 34.02
N ALA A 600 19.69 0.45 32.77
CA ALA A 600 21.00 0.17 32.19
C ALA A 600 21.92 1.41 32.28
N ALA A 601 23.22 1.20 32.43
CA ALA A 601 24.14 2.30 32.67
C ALA A 601 24.26 3.23 31.45
N GLY A 602 24.43 4.54 31.69
CA GLY A 602 24.51 5.57 30.63
C GLY A 602 25.69 5.41 29.66
N GLY A 603 26.63 4.52 29.97
CA GLY A 603 27.42 3.77 29.01
C GLY A 603 27.57 2.36 29.60
N GLY A 604 26.98 1.34 28.96
CA GLY A 604 26.67 0.09 29.65
C GLY A 604 26.18 -1.06 28.78
N SER A 605 26.65 -1.11 27.53
CA SER A 605 26.53 -2.24 26.58
C SER A 605 25.15 -2.83 26.29
N ASP A 606 24.60 -2.50 25.12
CA ASP A 606 24.39 -3.55 24.11
C ASP A 606 25.74 -4.24 23.89
N GLY A 607 25.79 -5.58 23.88
CA GLY A 607 26.96 -6.44 24.15
C GLY A 607 28.28 -6.05 23.51
N GLY A 608 28.91 -4.99 24.01
CA GLY A 608 30.03 -4.30 23.39
C GLY A 608 29.84 -4.05 21.88
N ASP A 609 28.80 -3.31 21.44
CA ASP A 609 28.67 -2.92 20.02
C ASP A 609 29.91 -2.13 19.59
N SER A 610 30.83 -2.84 18.96
CA SER A 610 32.25 -2.46 18.88
C SER A 610 32.61 -1.88 17.51
N GLY A 611 31.59 -1.53 16.73
CA GLY A 611 31.68 -1.27 15.29
C GLY A 611 31.79 -2.53 14.44
N TYR A 612 31.99 -3.70 15.06
CA TYR A 612 32.08 -4.97 14.36
C TYR A 612 30.72 -5.66 14.30
N ILE A 613 30.26 -5.90 13.07
CA ILE A 613 29.35 -6.99 12.72
C ILE A 613 29.86 -8.31 13.34
N ASN A 614 28.95 -9.12 13.89
CA ASN A 614 29.27 -10.46 14.38
C ASN A 614 29.92 -11.29 13.25
N GLY A 615 30.83 -12.20 13.59
CA GLY A 615 31.73 -12.77 12.57
C GLY A 615 32.94 -11.87 12.31
N SER A 616 33.93 -12.01 13.20
CA SER A 616 35.32 -11.54 13.02
C SER A 616 36.24 -12.61 12.42
N GLY A 617 35.67 -13.75 12.01
CA GLY A 617 36.31 -14.69 11.09
C GLY A 617 36.10 -14.28 9.63
N ALA A 618 36.92 -14.85 8.75
CA ALA A 618 36.91 -14.51 7.32
C ALA A 618 35.97 -15.43 6.53
N GLY A 619 35.04 -14.83 5.80
CA GLY A 619 33.99 -15.48 5.02
C GLY A 619 32.70 -15.71 5.82
N ASP A 620 32.50 -14.97 6.91
CA ASP A 620 31.42 -15.21 7.86
C ASP A 620 30.27 -14.18 7.80
N LYS A 621 30.48 -12.99 7.21
CA LYS A 621 29.40 -11.98 7.13
C LYS A 621 28.29 -12.40 6.17
N LYS A 622 27.05 -12.11 6.54
CA LYS A 622 25.85 -12.40 5.74
C LYS A 622 25.04 -11.11 5.54
N ILE A 623 25.24 -10.47 4.39
CA ILE A 623 24.53 -9.23 4.00
C ILE A 623 23.49 -9.56 2.94
N ILE A 624 22.26 -9.07 3.11
CA ILE A 624 21.14 -9.26 2.18
C ILE A 624 20.52 -7.92 1.80
N TYR A 625 20.12 -7.77 0.54
CA TYR A 625 19.39 -6.60 0.05
C TYR A 625 17.88 -6.82 0.25
N PHE A 626 17.15 -5.81 0.73
CA PHE A 626 15.70 -5.82 0.91
C PHE A 626 15.07 -4.63 0.19
N ASP A 627 14.43 -4.95 -0.91
CA ASP A 627 13.97 -4.04 -1.93
C ASP A 627 12.70 -3.32 -1.45
N GLN A 628 12.71 -1.99 -1.49
CA GLN A 628 11.61 -1.08 -1.13
C GLN A 628 10.27 -1.50 -1.76
N TRP A 629 10.29 -1.89 -3.05
CA TRP A 629 9.11 -2.28 -3.84
C TRP A 629 8.67 -3.76 -3.69
N SER A 630 9.40 -4.59 -2.93
CA SER A 630 9.09 -6.02 -2.73
C SER A 630 7.68 -6.29 -2.17
N ILE A 631 7.12 -5.29 -1.52
CA ILE A 631 5.88 -5.31 -0.75
C ILE A 631 4.59 -5.24 -1.59
N TYR A 632 4.71 -4.95 -2.89
CA TYR A 632 3.59 -4.79 -3.82
C TYR A 632 3.18 -6.11 -4.48
N GLN A 633 3.27 -6.21 -5.81
CA GLN A 633 2.93 -7.41 -6.59
C GLN A 633 3.72 -8.65 -6.14
N ASN A 634 4.91 -8.45 -5.57
CA ASN A 634 5.75 -9.50 -5.03
C ASN A 634 5.34 -10.00 -3.64
N ALA A 635 4.52 -9.23 -2.91
CA ALA A 635 3.93 -9.55 -1.61
C ALA A 635 4.91 -10.12 -0.57
N TYR A 636 6.16 -9.64 -0.59
CA TYR A 636 7.23 -10.05 0.30
C TYR A 636 7.53 -8.90 1.28
N TYR A 637 7.59 -9.19 2.58
CA TYR A 637 7.65 -8.16 3.63
C TYR A 637 8.82 -8.43 4.58
N LEU A 638 9.22 -7.44 5.40
CA LEU A 638 10.23 -7.65 6.46
C LEU A 638 9.86 -8.79 7.43
N LYS A 639 8.56 -9.13 7.53
CA LYS A 639 8.05 -10.28 8.29
C LYS A 639 8.57 -11.61 7.76
N ASP A 640 8.79 -11.72 6.45
CA ASP A 640 9.30 -12.94 5.82
C ASP A 640 10.80 -13.13 6.10
N LEU A 641 11.54 -12.08 6.48
CA LEU A 641 12.91 -12.18 7.00
C LEU A 641 13.00 -12.46 8.51
N ASP A 642 11.91 -12.32 9.28
CA ASP A 642 11.89 -12.54 10.75
C ASP A 642 12.37 -13.95 11.15
N LYS A 643 12.05 -14.97 10.33
CA LYS A 643 12.53 -16.36 10.47
C LYS A 643 14.05 -16.53 10.29
N TYR A 644 14.75 -15.56 9.71
CA TYR A 644 16.18 -15.59 9.39
C TYR A 644 16.97 -14.47 10.08
N ALA A 645 16.31 -13.56 10.80
CA ALA A 645 16.90 -12.30 11.27
C ALA A 645 17.93 -12.44 12.42
N ASP A 646 18.00 -13.61 13.08
CA ASP A 646 19.12 -13.96 13.98
C ASP A 646 20.33 -14.57 13.24
N ASP A 647 20.11 -15.09 12.03
CA ASP A 647 21.15 -15.69 11.17
C ASP A 647 21.72 -14.68 10.17
N ILE A 648 21.12 -13.50 9.98
CA ILE A 648 21.56 -12.41 9.09
C ILE A 648 22.32 -11.34 9.90
N ASP A 649 23.45 -10.84 9.37
CA ASP A 649 24.20 -9.76 10.03
C ASP A 649 23.68 -8.37 9.66
N VAL A 650 23.40 -8.17 8.38
CA VAL A 650 23.03 -6.87 7.81
C VAL A 650 21.92 -7.02 6.77
N ILE A 651 20.86 -6.22 6.89
CA ILE A 651 19.99 -5.88 5.76
C ILE A 651 20.49 -4.55 5.17
N ASN A 652 20.82 -4.54 3.89
CA ASN A 652 20.94 -3.32 3.12
C ASN A 652 19.54 -3.02 2.56
N TYR A 653 18.89 -1.96 3.02
CA TYR A 653 17.57 -1.55 2.52
C TYR A 653 17.74 -0.66 1.29
N ASP A 654 17.10 -1.01 0.17
CA ASP A 654 17.44 -0.47 -1.14
C ASP A 654 16.20 -0.11 -1.99
N PHE A 655 16.15 1.02 -2.71
CA PHE A 655 17.18 2.06 -2.90
C PHE A 655 16.65 3.48 -2.64
N GLU A 656 17.48 4.30 -2.02
CA GLU A 656 17.27 5.75 -1.91
C GLU A 656 17.92 6.51 -3.07
N ASN A 657 17.39 7.69 -3.39
CA ASN A 657 17.75 8.45 -4.59
C ASN A 657 18.38 9.83 -4.27
N ILE A 658 19.00 10.43 -5.28
CA ILE A 658 19.64 11.74 -5.24
C ILE A 658 18.77 12.74 -6.01
N ASP A 659 18.39 13.85 -5.37
CA ASP A 659 17.54 14.88 -5.97
C ASP A 659 18.20 15.45 -7.24
N PRO A 660 17.54 15.39 -8.41
CA PRO A 660 18.13 15.76 -9.70
C PRO A 660 18.45 17.25 -9.84
N THR A 661 17.97 18.10 -8.93
CA THR A 661 18.20 19.56 -8.89
C THR A 661 19.02 19.96 -7.66
N ASN A 662 18.77 19.36 -6.51
CA ASN A 662 19.41 19.72 -5.26
C ASN A 662 20.69 18.94 -4.97
N LEU A 663 20.90 17.75 -5.54
CA LEU A 663 22.04 16.88 -5.23
C LEU A 663 22.13 16.57 -3.72
N THR A 664 21.00 16.08 -3.19
CA THR A 664 20.76 15.73 -1.79
C THR A 664 19.94 14.45 -1.74
N CYS A 665 20.03 13.67 -0.65
CA CYS A 665 19.01 12.67 -0.39
C CYS A 665 17.64 13.35 -0.26
N PHE A 666 16.61 12.69 -0.78
CA PHE A 666 15.23 13.17 -0.76
C PHE A 666 14.27 11.99 -0.73
N GLU A 667 13.04 12.29 -0.37
CA GLU A 667 11.93 11.36 -0.22
C GLU A 667 10.76 11.88 -1.06
N THR A 668 10.06 10.97 -1.74
CA THR A 668 8.92 11.28 -2.61
C THR A 668 8.10 10.02 -2.89
N THR A 669 6.85 10.16 -3.30
CA THR A 669 6.09 9.06 -3.93
C THR A 669 6.10 9.28 -5.45
N LYS A 670 7.04 8.67 -6.16
CA LYS A 670 7.11 8.70 -7.63
C LYS A 670 7.83 7.46 -8.15
N ALA A 671 7.07 6.57 -8.80
CA ALA A 671 7.62 5.41 -9.51
C ALA A 671 8.67 5.81 -10.56
N THR A 672 9.56 4.87 -10.88
CA THR A 672 10.44 4.94 -12.05
C THR A 672 9.64 4.97 -13.35
N THR A 673 10.21 5.52 -14.43
CA THR A 673 9.60 5.37 -15.76
C THR A 673 9.60 3.88 -16.14
N PRO A 674 8.48 3.28 -16.57
CA PRO A 674 8.49 1.91 -17.05
C PRO A 674 9.35 1.78 -18.31
N ASP A 675 10.39 0.96 -18.25
CA ASP A 675 11.29 0.66 -19.37
C ASP A 675 11.14 -0.81 -19.84
N PRO A 676 10.06 -1.13 -20.57
CA PRO A 676 9.83 -2.49 -21.09
C PRO A 676 10.79 -2.88 -22.22
N GLY A 677 11.72 -2.00 -22.62
CA GLY A 677 12.80 -2.31 -23.54
C GLY A 677 14.01 -2.96 -22.86
N GLY A 678 14.21 -2.66 -21.57
CA GLY A 678 15.44 -2.96 -20.83
C GLY A 678 16.56 -1.99 -21.18
N GLU A 679 16.94 -1.14 -20.23
CA GLU A 679 18.11 -0.25 -20.29
C GLU A 679 18.08 0.80 -21.42
N SER A 680 16.91 1.40 -21.67
CA SER A 680 16.63 2.29 -22.82
C SER A 680 16.14 3.71 -22.50
N ASP A 681 15.52 4.00 -21.35
CA ASP A 681 15.15 5.37 -20.93
C ASP A 681 16.26 6.05 -20.11
N PRO A 682 16.96 7.08 -20.65
CA PRO A 682 18.00 7.81 -19.92
C PRO A 682 17.51 8.62 -18.69
N ASN A 683 16.23 8.50 -18.31
CA ASN A 683 15.60 9.24 -17.21
C ASN A 683 14.78 8.34 -16.27
N ALA A 684 14.92 7.00 -16.36
CA ALA A 684 14.09 6.06 -15.61
C ALA A 684 14.03 6.34 -14.10
N GLY A 685 15.16 6.75 -13.50
CA GLY A 685 15.28 7.12 -12.09
C GLY A 685 15.10 8.60 -11.73
N ASP A 686 14.79 9.50 -12.68
CA ASP A 686 14.86 10.96 -12.45
C ASP A 686 13.85 11.45 -11.41
N GLY A 687 14.31 11.74 -10.20
CA GLY A 687 13.44 12.19 -9.10
C GLY A 687 12.42 11.14 -8.65
N ALA A 688 12.72 9.85 -8.83
CA ALA A 688 11.91 8.72 -8.37
C ALA A 688 12.25 8.32 -6.92
N GLY A 689 11.33 7.61 -6.26
CA GLY A 689 11.43 7.13 -4.88
C GLY A 689 10.06 6.69 -4.38
N ASP A 690 10.00 5.98 -3.24
CA ASP A 690 8.75 5.42 -2.73
C ASP A 690 8.56 5.59 -1.21
N GLN A 691 8.51 6.86 -0.81
CA GLN A 691 8.12 7.35 0.52
C GLN A 691 6.88 6.63 1.10
N PHE A 692 5.97 6.15 0.23
CA PHE A 692 4.79 5.40 0.66
C PHE A 692 5.18 4.01 1.18
N ALA A 693 5.95 3.22 0.42
CA ALA A 693 6.54 1.99 0.90
C ALA A 693 7.39 2.20 2.17
N ASP A 694 8.20 3.26 2.18
CA ASP A 694 9.17 3.55 3.23
C ASP A 694 8.53 3.83 4.59
N TYR A 695 7.64 4.82 4.69
CA TYR A 695 7.11 5.24 5.99
C TYR A 695 5.62 5.63 6.09
N GLU A 696 4.82 5.47 5.03
CA GLU A 696 3.36 5.74 5.08
C GLU A 696 2.48 4.50 5.06
N LYS A 697 2.85 3.47 4.29
CA LYS A 697 2.04 2.26 4.11
C LYS A 697 1.83 1.56 5.44
N THR A 698 0.59 1.54 5.93
CA THR A 698 0.25 0.77 7.14
C THR A 698 0.35 -0.73 6.91
N TYR A 699 0.73 -1.45 7.97
CA TYR A 699 0.72 -2.90 8.04
C TYR A 699 -0.37 -3.39 9.00
N ASP A 700 -1.04 -4.49 8.64
CA ASP A 700 -1.99 -5.18 9.51
C ASP A 700 -1.29 -6.23 10.39
N ALA A 701 -2.04 -6.94 11.23
CA ALA A 701 -1.49 -8.00 12.07
C ALA A 701 -0.96 -9.21 11.26
N SER A 702 -1.49 -9.46 10.05
CA SER A 702 -1.00 -10.57 9.20
C SER A 702 0.35 -10.25 8.56
N THR A 703 0.55 -9.05 8.03
CA THR A 703 1.77 -8.63 7.33
C THR A 703 2.84 -8.02 8.23
N SER A 704 2.51 -7.50 9.42
CA SER A 704 3.50 -6.87 10.31
C SER A 704 4.41 -7.87 11.03
N VAL A 705 5.69 -7.49 11.22
CA VAL A 705 6.75 -8.32 11.83
C VAL A 705 6.40 -8.84 13.23
N ASP A 706 5.92 -7.97 14.13
CA ASP A 706 5.55 -8.35 15.50
C ASP A 706 4.14 -8.95 15.62
N GLY A 707 3.44 -9.10 14.49
CA GLY A 707 2.05 -9.53 14.43
C GLY A 707 1.04 -8.53 14.99
N GLN A 708 1.43 -7.26 15.20
CA GLN A 708 0.54 -6.18 15.62
C GLN A 708 0.31 -5.22 14.44
N ALA A 709 -0.96 -4.91 14.16
CA ALA A 709 -1.29 -3.87 13.20
C ALA A 709 -0.69 -2.51 13.64
N ASP A 710 -0.27 -1.71 12.66
CA ASP A 710 0.21 -0.36 12.89
C ASP A 710 -0.90 0.54 13.46
N ALA A 711 -0.55 1.41 14.40
CA ALA A 711 -1.51 2.21 15.15
C ALA A 711 -1.88 3.50 14.42
N TRP A 712 -3.17 3.85 14.42
CA TRP A 712 -3.65 5.10 13.83
C TRP A 712 -2.98 6.32 14.49
N GLY A 713 -2.45 7.22 13.66
CA GLY A 713 -1.73 8.41 14.12
C GLY A 713 -0.30 8.15 14.64
N GLN A 714 0.28 6.97 14.43
CA GLN A 714 1.71 6.78 14.68
C GLN A 714 2.55 7.58 13.65
N PRO A 715 3.67 8.21 14.04
CA PRO A 715 4.38 9.16 13.17
C PRO A 715 5.25 8.48 12.08
N ILE A 716 5.19 7.16 11.94
CA ILE A 716 6.00 6.38 11.00
C ILE A 716 5.37 4.98 10.85
N ALA A 717 5.00 4.63 9.63
CA ALA A 717 4.52 3.31 9.23
C ALA A 717 5.54 2.69 8.25
N GLY A 718 5.07 2.01 7.20
CA GLY A 718 5.90 1.51 6.11
C GLY A 718 6.94 0.46 6.53
N ASN A 719 7.85 0.20 5.60
CA ASN A 719 9.00 -0.68 5.76
C ASN A 719 9.88 -0.22 6.92
N PHE A 720 10.03 1.09 7.12
CA PHE A 720 10.79 1.68 8.22
C PHE A 720 10.20 1.33 9.59
N ASN A 721 8.87 1.24 9.76
CA ASN A 721 8.32 0.74 11.03
C ASN A 721 8.46 -0.78 11.18
N GLN A 722 8.44 -1.54 10.07
CA GLN A 722 8.69 -2.98 10.14
C GLN A 722 10.15 -3.30 10.48
N ILE A 723 11.12 -2.55 9.94
CA ILE A 723 12.54 -2.62 10.32
C ILE A 723 12.71 -2.32 11.81
N ARG A 724 12.01 -1.30 12.35
CA ARG A 724 12.00 -1.03 13.80
C ARG A 724 11.47 -2.22 14.61
N LYS A 725 10.37 -2.83 14.19
CA LYS A 725 9.78 -4.03 14.81
C LYS A 725 10.74 -5.24 14.73
N LEU A 726 11.47 -5.39 13.62
CA LEU A 726 12.46 -6.45 13.39
C LEU A 726 13.68 -6.28 14.31
N LYS A 727 14.32 -5.11 14.33
CA LYS A 727 15.46 -4.82 15.22
C LYS A 727 15.09 -4.89 16.71
N ALA A 728 13.82 -4.64 17.07
CA ALA A 728 13.34 -4.80 18.44
C ALA A 728 13.21 -6.27 18.89
N ARG A 729 13.14 -7.22 17.94
CA ARG A 729 13.16 -8.68 18.17
C ARG A 729 14.58 -9.25 18.03
N HIS A 730 15.34 -8.73 17.07
CA HIS A 730 16.68 -9.17 16.68
C HIS A 730 17.70 -8.04 16.91
N PRO A 731 18.09 -7.74 18.16
CA PRO A 731 18.91 -6.57 18.49
C PRO A 731 20.37 -6.63 18.00
N ASN A 732 20.81 -7.79 17.48
CA ASN A 732 22.13 -7.92 16.84
C ASN A 732 22.12 -7.45 15.37
N LEU A 733 20.97 -7.55 14.71
CA LEU A 733 20.80 -7.24 13.29
C LEU A 733 21.07 -5.76 13.03
N LYS A 734 21.95 -5.49 12.06
CA LYS A 734 22.17 -4.15 11.54
C LYS A 734 21.32 -3.93 10.30
N VAL A 735 20.86 -2.70 10.09
CA VAL A 735 20.18 -2.30 8.85
C VAL A 735 20.83 -1.04 8.32
N LEU A 736 21.35 -1.12 7.10
CA LEU A 736 21.93 0.01 6.38
C LEU A 736 20.91 0.53 5.37
N LEU A 737 21.02 1.81 5.05
CA LEU A 737 20.25 2.46 4.00
C LEU A 737 21.15 2.62 2.77
N THR A 738 20.72 2.03 1.65
CA THR A 738 21.47 2.02 0.40
C THR A 738 21.03 3.16 -0.48
N ILE A 739 21.97 4.04 -0.84
CA ILE A 739 21.71 5.12 -1.80
C ILE A 739 22.25 4.68 -3.16
N GLY A 740 21.42 4.77 -4.20
CA GLY A 740 21.83 4.54 -5.59
C GLY A 740 21.32 3.22 -6.18
N GLY A 741 22.25 2.35 -6.58
CA GLY A 741 21.96 1.23 -7.48
C GLY A 741 21.70 1.69 -8.91
N TRP A 742 21.43 0.73 -9.78
CA TRP A 742 21.46 0.88 -11.24
C TRP A 742 20.77 2.15 -11.77
N THR A 743 19.47 2.32 -11.49
CA THR A 743 18.66 3.42 -12.03
C THR A 743 18.79 4.76 -11.29
N TYR A 744 19.15 4.76 -10.00
CA TYR A 744 19.27 6.00 -9.20
C TYR A 744 20.70 6.57 -9.15
N SER A 745 21.68 5.84 -9.68
CA SER A 745 23.09 6.26 -9.71
C SER A 745 23.39 7.52 -10.54
N LYS A 746 22.44 8.01 -11.35
CA LYS A 746 22.64 9.07 -12.35
C LYS A 746 23.31 10.33 -11.83
N TYR A 747 23.00 10.79 -10.62
CA TYR A 747 23.44 12.08 -10.10
C TYR A 747 24.65 12.03 -9.14
N PHE A 748 25.25 10.85 -8.92
CA PHE A 748 26.45 10.75 -8.08
C PHE A 748 27.63 11.56 -8.61
N SER A 749 27.87 11.58 -9.93
CA SER A 749 28.98 12.36 -10.50
C SER A 749 28.87 13.85 -10.14
N ASP A 750 27.66 14.42 -10.19
CA ASP A 750 27.42 15.83 -9.84
C ASP A 750 27.52 16.06 -8.32
N ALA A 751 26.91 15.19 -7.51
CA ALA A 751 26.99 15.27 -6.06
C ALA A 751 28.45 15.15 -5.57
N ALA A 752 29.22 14.23 -6.16
CA ALA A 752 30.60 13.96 -5.79
C ALA A 752 31.61 15.01 -6.30
N ALA A 753 31.25 15.80 -7.33
CA ALA A 753 32.16 16.66 -8.10
C ALA A 753 33.00 17.67 -7.30
N THR A 754 32.51 18.15 -6.15
CA THR A 754 33.19 19.17 -5.33
C THR A 754 33.06 18.85 -3.84
N SER A 755 33.92 19.40 -2.99
CA SER A 755 33.78 19.26 -1.53
C SER A 755 32.45 19.85 -1.04
N THR A 756 32.02 20.99 -1.59
CA THR A 756 30.78 21.66 -1.19
C THR A 756 29.53 20.86 -1.59
N SER A 757 29.54 20.22 -2.77
CA SER A 757 28.43 19.36 -3.20
C SER A 757 28.39 18.06 -2.38
N ARG A 758 29.56 17.45 -2.07
CA ARG A 758 29.64 16.28 -1.20
C ARG A 758 29.12 16.56 0.21
N GLN A 759 29.54 17.66 0.83
CA GLN A 759 29.06 18.07 2.16
C GLN A 759 27.56 18.41 2.18
N LYS A 760 27.02 18.92 1.06
CA LYS A 760 25.56 19.10 0.92
C LYS A 760 24.85 17.74 0.85
N PHE A 761 25.35 16.83 0.03
CA PHE A 761 24.79 15.50 -0.19
C PHE A 761 24.87 14.63 1.07
N VAL A 762 26.07 14.34 1.56
CA VAL A 762 26.34 13.54 2.78
C VAL A 762 25.56 14.08 3.97
N GLY A 763 25.69 15.39 4.26
CA GLY A 763 25.00 16.03 5.37
C GLY A 763 23.47 15.92 5.29
N SER A 764 22.88 15.93 4.08
CA SER A 764 21.43 15.72 3.89
C SER A 764 20.99 14.28 4.20
N CYS A 765 21.72 13.28 3.69
CA CYS A 765 21.43 11.87 3.92
C CYS A 765 21.57 11.50 5.40
N LEU A 766 22.59 12.04 6.08
CA LEU A 766 22.76 11.87 7.52
C LEU A 766 21.69 12.60 8.34
N ASP A 767 21.13 13.73 7.87
CA ASP A 767 20.01 14.38 8.56
C ASP A 767 18.70 13.58 8.43
N MET A 768 18.39 13.14 7.21
CA MET A 768 17.18 12.39 6.89
C MET A 768 17.15 11.02 7.57
N PHE A 769 18.18 10.20 7.36
CA PHE A 769 18.13 8.78 7.71
C PHE A 769 18.86 8.43 9.02
N ILE A 770 20.04 9.01 9.29
CA ILE A 770 20.80 8.72 10.52
C ILE A 770 20.25 9.51 11.73
N LYS A 771 20.03 10.83 11.59
CA LYS A 771 19.36 11.63 12.62
C LYS A 771 17.84 11.40 12.62
N GLY A 772 17.28 10.88 11.53
CA GLY A 772 15.89 10.45 11.42
C GLY A 772 14.89 11.55 11.07
N ASN A 773 15.34 12.66 10.48
CA ASN A 773 14.50 13.80 10.09
C ASN A 773 13.86 13.59 8.71
N LEU A 774 12.97 12.59 8.61
CA LEU A 774 12.14 12.39 7.43
C LEU A 774 11.29 13.63 7.12
N PRO A 775 10.97 13.94 5.86
CA PRO A 775 9.92 14.91 5.52
C PRO A 775 8.58 14.54 6.18
N THR A 776 7.72 15.53 6.42
CA THR A 776 6.36 15.25 6.92
C THR A 776 5.41 15.13 5.73
N SER A 777 4.78 13.97 5.59
CA SER A 777 3.84 13.67 4.51
C SER A 777 2.46 14.32 4.71
N PRO A 778 1.61 14.41 3.66
CA PRO A 778 0.23 14.85 3.80
C PRO A 778 -0.60 14.01 4.78
N GLY A 779 -0.26 12.72 4.95
CA GLY A 779 -0.87 11.82 5.93
C GLY A 779 -0.44 12.05 7.38
N GLY A 780 0.57 12.90 7.63
CA GLY A 780 1.11 13.19 8.96
C GLY A 780 2.19 12.20 9.44
N TYR A 781 2.68 11.32 8.56
CA TYR A 781 3.86 10.50 8.82
C TYR A 781 5.14 11.31 8.61
N GLY A 782 6.25 10.82 9.18
CA GLY A 782 7.56 11.47 9.12
C GLY A 782 7.68 12.73 9.99
N GLY A 783 8.74 13.49 9.79
CA GLY A 783 9.14 14.62 10.64
C GLY A 783 10.37 14.35 11.52
N ALA A 784 10.77 15.36 12.29
CA ALA A 784 12.05 15.38 13.01
C ALA A 784 12.24 14.20 13.99
N GLY A 785 13.34 13.45 13.80
CA GLY A 785 13.73 12.30 14.63
C GLY A 785 12.83 11.06 14.54
N THR A 786 11.83 11.02 13.65
CA THR A 786 10.87 9.90 13.54
C THR A 786 11.52 8.59 13.12
N ALA A 787 12.56 8.62 12.28
CA ALA A 787 13.39 7.45 11.94
C ALA A 787 14.66 7.30 12.79
N LYS A 788 14.84 8.05 13.90
CA LYS A 788 16.12 8.02 14.63
C LYS A 788 16.43 6.64 15.19
N GLY A 789 17.65 6.16 14.93
CA GLY A 789 18.15 4.85 15.38
C GLY A 789 17.68 3.66 14.52
N LEU A 790 16.92 3.93 13.45
CA LEU A 790 16.47 2.90 12.52
C LEU A 790 17.65 2.29 11.77
N PHE A 791 18.48 3.12 11.16
CA PHE A 791 19.66 2.71 10.40
C PHE A 791 20.94 2.71 11.25
N ASP A 792 21.83 1.78 10.93
CA ASP A 792 23.13 1.59 11.58
C ASP A 792 24.30 2.09 10.72
N GLY A 793 24.01 2.56 9.51
CA GLY A 793 25.00 3.05 8.56
C GLY A 793 24.38 3.45 7.22
N ILE A 794 25.24 3.75 6.25
CA ILE A 794 24.90 4.05 4.85
C ILE A 794 25.68 3.09 3.95
N ASP A 795 25.01 2.53 2.95
CA ASP A 795 25.64 1.87 1.80
C ASP A 795 25.62 2.81 0.58
N VAL A 796 26.73 2.88 -0.15
CA VAL A 796 26.88 3.73 -1.34
C VAL A 796 27.00 2.85 -2.57
N ASP A 797 25.93 2.72 -3.34
CA ASP A 797 25.91 1.94 -4.57
C ASP A 797 25.92 2.87 -5.78
N TRP A 798 27.11 3.22 -6.28
CA TRP A 798 27.27 4.07 -7.46
C TRP A 798 27.64 3.21 -8.67
N GLU A 799 26.74 3.18 -9.65
CA GLU A 799 26.87 2.44 -10.91
C GLU A 799 27.04 3.36 -12.14
N TYR A 800 28.27 3.70 -12.57
CA TYR A 800 29.57 3.46 -11.94
C TYR A 800 30.46 4.72 -12.00
N PRO A 801 31.36 4.95 -11.02
CA PRO A 801 32.31 6.07 -11.06
C PRO A 801 33.11 6.12 -12.36
N GLY A 802 32.96 7.19 -13.15
CA GLY A 802 33.81 7.45 -14.31
C GLY A 802 33.71 6.44 -15.46
N SER A 803 32.58 5.72 -15.57
CA SER A 803 32.29 4.80 -16.67
C SER A 803 30.92 5.08 -17.28
N ASP A 804 30.84 4.89 -18.60
CA ASP A 804 29.62 4.83 -19.41
C ASP A 804 28.94 3.45 -19.40
N GLY A 805 29.46 2.49 -18.63
CA GLY A 805 28.97 1.11 -18.56
C GLY A 805 27.95 0.83 -17.45
N GLY A 806 27.34 1.86 -16.85
CA GLY A 806 26.18 1.75 -15.97
C GLY A 806 24.86 1.96 -16.72
N HIS A 807 23.75 2.18 -16.00
CA HIS A 807 22.45 2.49 -16.61
C HIS A 807 22.52 3.69 -17.58
N VAL A 808 21.73 3.63 -18.65
CA VAL A 808 21.72 4.64 -19.71
C VAL A 808 21.38 6.02 -19.16
N GLY A 809 22.10 7.06 -19.62
CA GLY A 809 21.90 8.43 -19.13
C GLY A 809 22.51 8.76 -17.77
N ASN A 810 23.12 7.80 -17.05
CA ASN A 810 23.87 8.10 -15.83
C ASN A 810 25.01 9.10 -16.11
N HIS A 811 25.20 10.11 -15.24
CA HIS A 811 26.27 11.08 -15.43
C HIS A 811 27.59 10.52 -14.90
N TYR A 812 28.67 10.73 -15.65
CA TYR A 812 30.00 10.22 -15.33
C TYR A 812 31.10 11.20 -15.76
N SER A 813 32.23 11.17 -15.06
CA SER A 813 33.37 12.05 -15.27
C SER A 813 34.70 11.31 -15.07
N ALA A 814 35.72 11.67 -15.84
CA ALA A 814 37.09 11.19 -15.62
C ALA A 814 37.69 11.64 -14.26
N ASN A 815 37.02 12.54 -13.54
CA ASN A 815 37.37 12.93 -12.18
C ASN A 815 36.83 11.94 -11.11
N ASP A 816 35.89 11.07 -11.45
CA ASP A 816 35.15 10.29 -10.46
C ASP A 816 35.99 9.26 -9.72
N THR A 817 37.06 8.78 -10.35
CA THR A 817 38.13 8.00 -9.70
C THR A 817 38.68 8.68 -8.44
N ALA A 818 38.74 10.02 -8.43
CA ALA A 818 39.07 10.80 -7.25
C ALA A 818 37.83 11.21 -6.45
N ASN A 819 36.71 11.55 -7.10
CA ASN A 819 35.50 12.02 -6.41
C ASN A 819 34.84 10.93 -5.56
N PHE A 820 34.77 9.68 -6.02
CA PHE A 820 34.25 8.54 -5.25
C PHE A 820 35.07 8.30 -3.98
N THR A 821 36.40 8.26 -4.12
CA THR A 821 37.32 8.17 -2.97
C THR A 821 37.13 9.34 -1.98
N ALA A 822 36.84 10.54 -2.49
CA ALA A 822 36.56 11.72 -1.67
C ALA A 822 35.14 11.77 -1.09
N LEU A 823 34.18 11.06 -1.69
CA LEU A 823 32.81 10.89 -1.20
C LEU A 823 32.75 9.91 -0.04
N LEU A 824 33.42 8.75 -0.16
CA LEU A 824 33.58 7.82 0.94
C LEU A 824 34.34 8.44 2.12
N ALA A 825 35.34 9.29 1.85
CA ALA A 825 36.04 10.05 2.89
C ALA A 825 35.14 11.07 3.61
N GLU A 826 34.25 11.77 2.88
CA GLU A 826 33.30 12.72 3.46
C GLU A 826 32.22 12.00 4.29
N PHE A 827 31.62 10.94 3.76
CA PHE A 827 30.69 10.07 4.50
C PHE A 827 31.33 9.53 5.79
N ARG A 828 32.55 8.98 5.73
CA ARG A 828 33.24 8.45 6.92
C ARG A 828 33.47 9.56 7.96
N SER A 829 33.89 10.74 7.52
CA SER A 829 34.12 11.90 8.40
C SER A 829 32.86 12.39 9.10
N GLU A 830 31.73 12.48 8.40
CA GLU A 830 30.47 12.92 9.02
C GLU A 830 29.81 11.81 9.86
N LEU A 831 29.92 10.53 9.46
CA LEU A 831 29.46 9.38 10.24
C LEU A 831 30.28 9.17 11.51
N ASP A 832 31.59 9.43 11.49
CA ASP A 832 32.44 9.44 12.69
C ASP A 832 32.09 10.58 13.65
N ALA A 833 31.75 11.77 13.12
CA ALA A 833 31.31 12.90 13.92
C ALA A 833 29.94 12.67 14.57
N GLN A 834 28.97 12.17 13.80
CA GLN A 834 27.63 11.81 14.29
C GLN A 834 27.69 10.61 15.26
N GLY A 835 28.52 9.62 14.95
CA GLY A 835 28.80 8.47 15.82
C GLY A 835 29.44 8.86 17.15
N THR A 836 30.41 9.78 17.13
CA THR A 836 30.99 10.38 18.35
C THR A 836 29.94 11.11 19.19
N ALA A 837 28.93 11.73 18.56
CA ALA A 837 27.86 12.43 19.26
C ALA A 837 26.79 11.49 19.85
N ASP A 838 26.46 10.38 19.17
CA ASP A 838 25.51 9.37 19.65
C ASP A 838 26.14 8.28 20.54
N GLY A 839 27.47 8.17 20.55
CA GLY A 839 28.22 7.14 21.29
C GLY A 839 28.32 5.78 20.58
N LYS A 840 28.28 5.77 19.24
CA LYS A 840 28.15 4.58 18.38
C LYS A 840 29.12 4.67 17.19
N HIS A 841 29.54 3.52 16.64
CA HIS A 841 30.11 3.47 15.28
C HIS A 841 28.99 3.26 14.26
N TYR A 842 28.79 4.20 13.34
CA TYR A 842 27.92 3.99 12.19
C TYR A 842 28.72 3.36 11.05
N LEU A 843 28.16 2.34 10.41
CA LEU A 843 28.81 1.64 9.30
C LEU A 843 28.80 2.50 8.03
N LEU A 844 29.87 2.42 7.24
CA LEU A 844 29.93 2.93 5.88
C LEU A 844 30.34 1.81 4.94
N THR A 845 29.51 1.52 3.95
CA THR A 845 29.77 0.44 3.00
C THR A 845 29.57 0.95 1.58
N SER A 846 29.88 0.11 0.60
CA SER A 846 29.60 0.41 -0.80
C SER A 846 29.43 -0.89 -1.57
N ALA A 847 28.42 -0.96 -2.44
CA ALA A 847 28.44 -1.90 -3.55
C ALA A 847 29.52 -1.48 -4.55
N LEU A 848 30.29 -2.46 -5.01
CA LEU A 848 31.55 -2.27 -5.74
C LEU A 848 31.47 -2.98 -7.10
N PRO A 849 31.88 -2.31 -8.21
CA PRO A 849 31.69 -2.79 -9.58
C PRO A 849 32.18 -4.23 -9.85
N GLY A 850 31.40 -4.99 -10.61
CA GLY A 850 31.68 -6.38 -10.99
C GLY A 850 32.59 -6.60 -12.20
N GLY A 851 33.51 -5.69 -12.55
CA GLY A 851 34.27 -5.83 -13.81
C GLY A 851 35.53 -4.98 -13.97
N GLN A 852 36.60 -5.58 -14.52
CA GLN A 852 37.94 -4.98 -14.61
C GLN A 852 37.97 -3.63 -15.36
N ASP A 853 37.06 -3.45 -16.32
CA ASP A 853 36.87 -2.21 -17.09
C ASP A 853 36.28 -1.05 -16.24
N LYS A 854 35.54 -1.38 -15.17
CA LYS A 854 35.04 -0.44 -14.14
C LYS A 854 36.00 -0.32 -12.95
N LEU A 855 36.63 -1.41 -12.50
CA LEU A 855 37.61 -1.38 -11.39
C LEU A 855 38.76 -0.40 -11.65
N ASN A 856 39.24 -0.29 -12.91
CA ASN A 856 40.29 0.69 -13.25
C ASN A 856 39.83 2.16 -13.18
N LYS A 857 38.54 2.43 -12.91
CA LYS A 857 37.98 3.76 -12.63
C LYS A 857 37.89 4.09 -11.14
N ILE A 858 38.29 3.20 -10.23
CA ILE A 858 38.27 3.45 -8.77
C ILE A 858 39.64 3.22 -8.13
N GLN A 859 39.85 3.82 -6.95
CA GLN A 859 41.13 3.74 -6.22
C GLN A 859 41.04 2.62 -5.17
N THR A 860 41.09 1.36 -5.62
CA THR A 860 41.01 0.16 -4.77
C THR A 860 42.03 0.19 -3.62
N ASP A 861 43.18 0.83 -3.85
CA ASP A 861 44.29 1.03 -2.90
C ASP A 861 43.99 2.01 -1.76
N LYS A 862 42.84 2.70 -1.82
CA LYS A 862 42.47 3.78 -0.88
C LYS A 862 41.08 3.65 -0.28
N ILE A 863 40.09 3.17 -1.02
CA ILE A 863 38.69 3.18 -0.56
C ILE A 863 38.45 2.30 0.69
N GLY A 864 39.17 1.18 0.82
CA GLY A 864 39.05 0.24 1.96
C GLY A 864 39.50 0.79 3.33
N GLN A 865 40.07 2.01 3.38
CA GLN A 865 40.33 2.71 4.64
C GLN A 865 39.10 3.43 5.21
N TYR A 866 38.13 3.77 4.35
CA TYR A 866 36.89 4.47 4.72
C TYR A 866 35.72 3.51 4.89
N LEU A 867 35.64 2.47 4.06
CA LEU A 867 34.60 1.45 4.16
C LEU A 867 34.85 0.50 5.33
N ASP A 868 33.80 0.09 6.02
CA ASP A 868 33.81 -1.02 6.98
C ASP A 868 33.90 -2.37 6.25
N TYR A 869 33.13 -2.53 5.18
CA TYR A 869 33.26 -3.56 4.15
C TYR A 869 32.75 -3.02 2.79
N GLY A 870 33.08 -3.72 1.70
CA GLY A 870 32.59 -3.44 0.35
C GLY A 870 32.00 -4.69 -0.29
N ASN A 871 30.86 -4.54 -0.95
CA ASN A 871 30.10 -5.61 -1.58
C ASN A 871 30.48 -5.74 -3.05
N ALA A 872 31.33 -6.70 -3.43
CA ALA A 872 31.68 -6.88 -4.83
C ALA A 872 30.53 -7.58 -5.57
N MET A 873 29.96 -6.90 -6.57
CA MET A 873 28.86 -7.41 -7.39
C MET A 873 29.36 -8.46 -8.38
N THR A 874 29.71 -9.65 -7.89
CA THR A 874 30.26 -10.77 -8.66
C THR A 874 29.17 -11.60 -9.34
N TYR A 875 28.28 -10.91 -10.03
CA TYR A 875 27.19 -11.42 -10.85
C TYR A 875 27.03 -10.52 -12.09
N ASP A 876 25.93 -10.63 -12.85
CA ASP A 876 25.66 -9.79 -14.02
C ASP A 876 26.75 -9.81 -15.11
N MET A 877 27.58 -10.85 -15.14
CA MET A 877 28.67 -10.98 -16.10
C MET A 877 28.17 -11.23 -17.53
N HIS A 878 26.99 -11.85 -17.67
CA HIS A 878 26.32 -12.16 -18.93
C HIS A 878 24.78 -12.13 -18.80
N GLY A 879 24.10 -11.72 -19.87
CA GLY A 879 22.65 -11.53 -19.83
C GLY A 879 22.03 -11.17 -21.19
N ALA A 880 20.80 -10.65 -21.15
CA ALA A 880 19.96 -10.36 -22.32
C ALA A 880 20.63 -9.45 -23.38
N TRP A 881 21.60 -8.63 -22.98
CA TRP A 881 22.44 -7.80 -23.86
C TRP A 881 23.28 -8.64 -24.84
N ASP A 882 23.67 -9.86 -24.46
CA ASP A 882 24.25 -10.87 -25.35
C ASP A 882 23.13 -11.52 -26.20
N ALA A 883 22.39 -10.70 -26.95
CA ALA A 883 21.05 -11.02 -27.46
C ALA A 883 21.00 -12.21 -28.44
N THR A 884 22.10 -12.51 -29.13
CA THR A 884 22.26 -13.69 -30.02
C THR A 884 23.07 -14.83 -29.39
N GLY A 885 23.39 -14.73 -28.10
CA GLY A 885 24.45 -15.47 -27.45
C GLY A 885 25.86 -14.98 -27.86
N PRO A 886 26.93 -15.63 -27.38
CA PRO A 886 26.91 -16.90 -26.65
C PRO A 886 26.15 -16.83 -25.32
N THR A 887 25.24 -17.77 -25.07
CA THR A 887 24.68 -18.00 -23.73
C THR A 887 25.80 -18.34 -22.77
N ASN A 888 25.82 -17.70 -21.60
CA ASN A 888 26.94 -17.83 -20.67
C ASN A 888 26.47 -17.65 -19.22
N LEU A 889 27.32 -18.01 -18.27
CA LEU A 889 27.03 -17.95 -16.84
C LEU A 889 27.08 -16.48 -16.36
N GLN A 890 26.15 -16.06 -15.51
CA GLN A 890 26.13 -14.67 -14.98
C GLN A 890 27.00 -14.50 -13.73
N ASP A 891 27.21 -15.58 -12.96
CA ASP A 891 27.97 -15.63 -11.70
C ASP A 891 29.13 -16.66 -11.70
N PRO A 892 29.94 -16.81 -12.78
CA PRO A 892 31.05 -17.76 -12.81
C PRO A 892 32.13 -17.43 -11.77
N LEU A 893 32.48 -18.40 -10.93
CA LEU A 893 33.50 -18.26 -9.90
C LEU A 893 34.92 -18.19 -10.49
N PHE A 894 35.16 -18.92 -11.58
CA PHE A 894 36.46 -19.03 -12.25
C PHE A 894 36.36 -18.85 -13.78
N PRO A 895 37.46 -18.46 -14.46
CA PRO A 895 37.48 -18.33 -15.91
C PRO A 895 37.58 -19.70 -16.60
N SER A 896 37.12 -19.77 -17.85
CA SER A 896 37.32 -20.95 -18.71
C SER A 896 38.13 -20.57 -19.96
N ALA A 897 39.05 -21.45 -20.36
CA ALA A 897 39.79 -21.31 -21.61
C ALA A 897 38.94 -21.60 -22.87
N ASP A 898 37.76 -22.22 -22.68
CA ASP A 898 36.78 -22.48 -23.73
C ASP A 898 35.69 -21.39 -23.80
N ASP A 899 35.72 -20.37 -22.93
CA ASP A 899 34.73 -19.28 -22.93
C ASP A 899 34.87 -18.40 -24.20
N PRO A 900 33.84 -18.34 -25.06
CA PRO A 900 33.90 -17.68 -26.36
C PRO A 900 33.44 -16.21 -26.33
N SER A 901 33.17 -15.65 -25.14
CA SER A 901 32.77 -14.24 -25.00
C SER A 901 33.90 -13.29 -25.43
N THR A 902 33.57 -12.00 -25.63
CA THR A 902 34.58 -10.99 -25.94
C THR A 902 35.32 -10.60 -24.66
N PRO A 903 36.66 -10.67 -24.62
CA PRO A 903 37.43 -10.29 -23.43
C PRO A 903 37.18 -8.85 -22.98
N VAL A 904 37.21 -8.64 -21.66
CA VAL A 904 36.91 -7.37 -20.99
C VAL A 904 37.80 -6.25 -21.56
N PRO A 905 37.25 -5.09 -21.97
CA PRO A 905 38.00 -4.03 -22.65
C PRO A 905 39.23 -3.55 -21.88
N GLY A 906 40.39 -3.65 -22.52
CA GLY A 906 41.69 -3.27 -21.95
C GLY A 906 42.69 -4.43 -21.86
N GLY A 907 42.22 -5.67 -21.86
CA GLY A 907 43.07 -6.85 -21.68
C GLY A 907 42.61 -8.08 -22.48
N THR A 908 42.75 -9.26 -21.86
CA THR A 908 42.53 -10.58 -22.47
C THR A 908 41.82 -11.57 -21.54
N GLN A 909 41.24 -11.08 -20.43
CA GLN A 909 40.43 -11.87 -19.49
C GLN A 909 38.94 -11.74 -19.84
N GLN A 910 38.14 -12.72 -19.43
CA GLN A 910 36.68 -12.61 -19.32
C GLN A 910 36.30 -12.00 -17.94
N TYR A 911 35.00 -11.91 -17.66
CA TYR A 911 34.51 -11.68 -16.30
C TYR A 911 34.42 -13.02 -15.56
N ASP A 912 34.98 -13.06 -14.34
CA ASP A 912 34.81 -14.14 -13.36
C ASP A 912 35.12 -13.62 -11.94
N ALA A 913 34.51 -14.23 -10.92
CA ALA A 913 34.60 -13.72 -9.55
C ALA A 913 36.04 -13.77 -8.99
N ASP A 914 36.81 -14.83 -9.25
CA ASP A 914 38.20 -14.95 -8.79
C ASP A 914 39.09 -13.83 -9.32
N THR A 915 38.98 -13.51 -10.62
CA THR A 915 39.69 -12.40 -11.26
C THR A 915 39.24 -11.04 -10.71
N ILE A 916 37.94 -10.79 -10.57
CA ILE A 916 37.39 -9.53 -10.02
C ILE A 916 37.88 -9.31 -8.58
N LEU A 917 37.70 -10.30 -7.72
CA LEU A 917 38.00 -10.21 -6.28
C LEU A 917 39.52 -10.10 -6.04
N LYS A 918 40.36 -10.72 -6.88
CA LYS A 918 41.82 -10.50 -6.86
C LYS A 918 42.22 -9.13 -7.37
N ALA A 919 41.55 -8.60 -8.40
CA ALA A 919 41.86 -7.27 -8.91
C ALA A 919 41.60 -6.18 -7.85
N TYR A 920 40.63 -6.36 -6.96
CA TYR A 920 40.46 -5.51 -5.77
C TYR A 920 41.64 -5.57 -4.78
N THR A 921 42.15 -6.77 -4.48
CA THR A 921 43.03 -7.00 -3.31
C THR A 921 44.51 -7.12 -3.66
N VAL A 922 44.85 -7.88 -4.70
CA VAL A 922 46.21 -8.07 -5.22
C VAL A 922 46.52 -7.07 -6.34
N GLY A 923 45.50 -6.68 -7.11
CA GLY A 923 45.61 -5.77 -8.24
C GLY A 923 45.80 -6.50 -9.58
N ASP A 924 45.49 -5.80 -10.66
CA ASP A 924 45.65 -6.32 -12.02
C ASP A 924 46.46 -5.33 -12.90
N PRO A 925 47.74 -5.63 -13.18
CA PRO A 925 48.59 -4.81 -14.04
C PRO A 925 48.22 -4.78 -15.53
N MET A 926 47.35 -5.69 -16.02
CA MET A 926 46.84 -5.68 -17.40
C MET A 926 45.79 -4.57 -17.57
N TYR A 927 44.90 -4.42 -16.58
CA TYR A 927 43.86 -3.39 -16.56
C TYR A 927 44.27 -2.11 -15.82
N GLY A 928 45.45 -2.10 -15.19
CA GLY A 928 46.00 -0.94 -14.46
C GLY A 928 45.40 -0.76 -13.06
N ILE A 929 44.78 -1.80 -12.50
CA ILE A 929 44.09 -1.79 -11.21
C ILE A 929 45.14 -1.97 -10.10
N PRO A 930 45.24 -1.07 -9.09
CA PRO A 930 46.36 -1.07 -8.15
C PRO A 930 46.28 -2.12 -7.04
N GLY A 931 45.14 -2.79 -6.85
CA GLY A 931 44.91 -3.71 -5.75
C GLY A 931 44.77 -2.98 -4.41
N GLY A 932 45.14 -3.64 -3.31
CA GLY A 932 45.28 -3.01 -1.99
C GLY A 932 44.00 -2.93 -1.14
N PHE A 933 42.84 -3.36 -1.64
CA PHE A 933 41.64 -3.49 -0.81
C PHE A 933 41.82 -4.67 0.19
N PRO A 934 41.46 -4.54 1.48
CA PRO A 934 41.61 -5.64 2.44
C PRO A 934 40.63 -6.79 2.14
N ALA A 935 41.13 -8.02 2.04
CA ALA A 935 40.31 -9.19 1.69
C ALA A 935 39.22 -9.44 2.75
N GLU A 936 39.57 -9.29 4.03
CA GLU A 936 38.66 -9.40 5.18
C GLU A 936 37.53 -8.36 5.21
N LYS A 937 37.58 -7.37 4.31
CA LYS A 937 36.54 -6.35 4.08
C LYS A 937 35.78 -6.52 2.76
N LEU A 938 36.16 -7.44 1.88
CA LEU A 938 35.54 -7.61 0.56
C LEU A 938 34.57 -8.79 0.60
N THR A 939 33.30 -8.60 0.27
CA THR A 939 32.32 -9.70 0.21
C THR A 939 32.10 -10.17 -1.23
N LEU A 940 31.64 -11.41 -1.38
CA LEU A 940 31.30 -12.03 -2.67
C LEU A 940 29.78 -11.93 -2.90
N GLY A 941 29.36 -11.38 -4.03
CA GLY A 941 27.95 -11.27 -4.43
C GLY A 941 27.38 -12.58 -4.98
N ILE A 942 26.20 -12.96 -4.50
CA ILE A 942 25.41 -14.13 -4.94
C ILE A 942 24.03 -13.63 -5.41
N PRO A 943 23.66 -13.84 -6.68
CA PRO A 943 22.34 -13.47 -7.21
C PRO A 943 21.29 -14.54 -6.89
N MET A 944 20.07 -14.12 -6.54
CA MET A 944 18.90 -15.01 -6.36
C MET A 944 17.93 -14.98 -7.56
N TYR A 945 18.13 -14.05 -8.49
CA TYR A 945 17.48 -13.97 -9.80
C TYR A 945 18.32 -14.63 -10.92
N TYR A 946 17.71 -14.81 -12.09
CA TYR A 946 18.28 -15.50 -13.24
C TYR A 946 18.28 -14.64 -14.49
N ARG A 947 19.37 -14.71 -15.27
CA ARG A 947 19.49 -14.07 -16.59
C ARG A 947 19.28 -15.10 -17.70
N GLY A 948 18.41 -14.77 -18.66
CA GLY A 948 17.73 -15.76 -19.49
C GLY A 948 17.70 -15.47 -21.00
N TRP A 949 17.83 -16.53 -21.79
CA TRP A 949 17.81 -16.52 -23.27
C TRP A 949 16.88 -17.61 -23.81
N THR A 950 16.38 -17.44 -25.04
CA THR A 950 15.52 -18.43 -25.71
C THR A 950 15.95 -18.77 -27.14
N GLY A 951 15.41 -19.86 -27.67
CA GLY A 951 15.79 -20.43 -28.97
C GLY A 951 17.16 -21.08 -29.00
N VAL A 952 17.70 -21.44 -27.83
CA VAL A 952 19.06 -21.96 -27.58
C VAL A 952 19.12 -23.44 -27.99
N PRO A 953 19.81 -23.81 -29.09
CA PRO A 953 19.77 -25.17 -29.63
C PRO A 953 20.39 -26.22 -28.71
N ALA A 954 19.78 -27.40 -28.67
CA ALA A 954 20.31 -28.55 -27.93
C ALA A 954 21.74 -28.91 -28.39
N GLY A 955 22.70 -28.83 -27.47
CA GLY A 955 24.12 -29.04 -27.70
C GLY A 955 24.82 -29.80 -26.58
N ALA A 956 26.10 -30.13 -26.77
CA ALA A 956 26.86 -30.98 -25.85
C ALA A 956 27.12 -30.36 -24.46
N ALA A 957 27.02 -29.04 -24.35
CA ALA A 957 27.20 -28.27 -23.11
C ALA A 957 25.85 -27.84 -22.48
N ASN A 958 24.74 -28.54 -22.76
CA ASN A 958 23.42 -28.30 -22.15
C ASN A 958 22.97 -26.81 -22.20
N GLY A 959 23.20 -26.16 -23.33
CA GLY A 959 22.83 -24.76 -23.55
C GLY A 959 23.90 -23.73 -23.21
N GLU A 960 24.98 -24.05 -22.49
CA GLU A 960 26.12 -23.14 -22.33
C GLU A 960 26.86 -22.94 -23.68
N TYR A 961 27.37 -21.73 -23.92
CA TYR A 961 28.07 -21.29 -25.14
C TYR A 961 27.26 -21.44 -26.44
N GLY A 962 25.94 -21.56 -26.34
CA GLY A 962 25.00 -21.68 -27.45
C GLY A 962 24.63 -20.34 -28.08
N THR A 963 24.21 -20.37 -29.35
CA THR A 963 23.53 -19.22 -29.97
C THR A 963 22.12 -19.08 -29.43
N ALA A 964 21.67 -17.88 -29.12
CA ALA A 964 20.27 -17.58 -28.80
C ALA A 964 19.54 -16.91 -29.98
N THR A 965 18.21 -16.92 -29.95
CA THR A 965 17.37 -16.09 -30.86
C THR A 965 16.91 -14.77 -30.22
N GLY A 966 17.19 -14.58 -28.93
CA GLY A 966 16.79 -13.41 -28.14
C GLY A 966 16.79 -13.71 -26.64
N PRO A 967 16.43 -12.73 -25.79
CA PRO A 967 16.18 -12.94 -24.37
C PRO A 967 15.04 -13.95 -24.13
N SER A 968 14.99 -14.53 -22.93
CA SER A 968 13.81 -15.28 -22.48
C SER A 968 12.59 -14.36 -22.35
N ALA A 969 11.39 -14.94 -22.36
CA ALA A 969 10.17 -14.16 -22.19
C ALA A 969 10.17 -13.39 -20.86
N PRO A 970 9.67 -12.14 -20.82
CA PRO A 970 9.53 -11.38 -19.58
C PRO A 970 8.61 -12.11 -18.59
N GLN A 971 8.92 -12.01 -17.30
CA GLN A 971 8.14 -12.61 -16.22
C GLN A 971 7.54 -11.52 -15.30
N ALA A 972 6.36 -11.81 -14.74
CA ALA A 972 5.51 -10.77 -14.16
C ALA A 972 6.00 -10.23 -12.81
N LEU A 973 6.69 -11.04 -12.02
CA LEU A 973 7.24 -10.67 -10.71
C LEU A 973 8.64 -10.05 -10.86
N SER A 974 9.40 -10.43 -11.89
CA SER A 974 10.64 -9.75 -12.33
C SER A 974 10.37 -8.47 -13.16
N GLY A 975 9.36 -7.68 -12.78
CA GLY A 975 9.05 -6.38 -13.40
C GLY A 975 8.66 -6.39 -14.88
N ASN A 976 8.36 -7.56 -15.47
CA ASN A 976 8.19 -7.77 -16.91
C ASN A 976 9.44 -7.42 -17.76
N VAL A 977 10.65 -7.50 -17.19
CA VAL A 977 11.90 -7.31 -17.92
C VAL A 977 12.24 -8.54 -18.78
N PRO A 978 12.40 -8.41 -20.12
CA PRO A 978 12.78 -9.54 -20.96
C PRO A 978 14.18 -10.07 -20.62
N GLY A 979 14.30 -11.39 -20.47
CA GLY A 979 15.59 -12.02 -20.12
C GLY A 979 15.96 -11.98 -18.64
N VAL A 980 15.03 -11.62 -17.75
CA VAL A 980 15.13 -11.82 -16.30
C VAL A 980 14.02 -12.79 -15.85
N ALA A 981 14.28 -13.56 -14.78
CA ALA A 981 13.26 -14.33 -14.06
C ALA A 981 13.70 -14.55 -12.60
N LEU A 982 12.76 -14.51 -11.66
CA LEU A 982 13.03 -14.79 -10.25
C LEU A 982 12.98 -16.29 -9.96
N GLN A 983 13.58 -16.75 -8.86
CA GLN A 983 13.60 -18.19 -8.53
C GLN A 983 12.19 -18.81 -8.43
N LYS A 984 11.24 -18.05 -7.85
CA LYS A 984 9.82 -18.41 -7.76
C LYS A 984 9.12 -18.54 -9.12
N GLU A 985 9.61 -17.87 -10.15
CA GLU A 985 9.06 -17.92 -11.52
C GLU A 985 9.65 -19.08 -12.32
N LEU A 986 10.93 -19.42 -12.12
CA LEU A 986 11.51 -20.64 -12.70
C LEU A 986 10.72 -21.91 -12.31
N ALA A 987 10.09 -21.93 -11.13
CA ALA A 987 9.17 -23.00 -10.73
C ALA A 987 7.89 -23.04 -11.58
N SER A 988 7.27 -21.89 -11.90
CA SER A 988 6.07 -21.83 -12.75
C SER A 988 6.38 -22.15 -14.22
N LEU A 989 7.58 -21.81 -14.69
CA LEU A 989 8.14 -22.20 -15.99
C LEU A 989 8.54 -23.70 -16.06
N GLY A 990 8.36 -24.45 -14.96
CA GLY A 990 8.69 -25.86 -14.90
C GLY A 990 10.18 -26.15 -15.11
N MET A 991 11.07 -25.27 -14.64
CA MET A 991 12.52 -25.50 -14.63
C MET A 991 12.96 -26.44 -13.51
N PHE A 992 12.07 -26.75 -12.57
CA PHE A 992 12.30 -27.69 -11.48
C PHE A 992 11.36 -28.90 -11.56
N PRO A 993 11.80 -30.12 -11.17
CA PRO A 993 13.19 -30.55 -10.95
C PRO A 993 13.83 -31.10 -12.24
N GLY A 994 15.16 -31.19 -12.27
CA GLY A 994 15.88 -32.02 -13.26
C GLY A 994 16.24 -31.35 -14.59
N LYS A 995 16.13 -30.03 -14.69
CA LYS A 995 16.73 -29.19 -15.75
C LYS A 995 17.93 -28.35 -15.24
N GLU A 996 18.39 -28.64 -14.03
CA GLU A 996 19.54 -28.00 -13.36
C GLU A 996 20.85 -28.55 -13.94
N PHE A 997 21.80 -27.65 -14.21
CA PHE A 997 23.14 -27.96 -14.70
C PHE A 997 24.18 -27.10 -13.95
N TYR A 998 25.42 -27.56 -13.96
CA TYR A 998 26.53 -26.98 -13.20
C TYR A 998 27.85 -27.33 -13.88
N ASP A 999 28.74 -26.34 -14.03
CA ASP A 999 30.09 -26.56 -14.52
C ASP A 999 31.08 -26.73 -13.36
N PRO A 1000 31.71 -27.91 -13.19
CA PRO A 1000 32.71 -28.14 -12.13
C PRO A 1000 34.06 -27.42 -12.36
N VAL A 1001 34.28 -26.77 -13.51
CA VAL A 1001 35.47 -25.93 -13.74
C VAL A 1001 35.22 -24.51 -13.23
N ARG A 1002 34.14 -23.87 -13.67
CA ARG A 1002 33.77 -22.49 -13.30
C ARG A 1002 32.96 -22.39 -12.00
N MET A 1003 32.50 -23.51 -11.47
CA MET A 1003 31.72 -23.68 -10.23
C MET A 1003 30.38 -22.93 -10.15
N ALA A 1004 29.84 -22.50 -11.29
CA ALA A 1004 28.54 -21.86 -11.41
C ALA A 1004 27.50 -22.77 -12.11
N GLY A 1005 26.23 -22.39 -12.03
CA GLY A 1005 25.10 -23.20 -12.48
C GLY A 1005 24.08 -22.47 -13.35
N TRP A 1006 23.14 -23.24 -13.89
CA TRP A 1006 22.06 -22.75 -14.74
C TRP A 1006 20.90 -23.76 -14.83
N TYR A 1007 19.79 -23.33 -15.41
CA TYR A 1007 18.67 -24.18 -15.79
C TYR A 1007 18.48 -24.17 -17.32
N TYR A 1008 18.23 -25.33 -17.93
CA TYR A 1008 18.03 -25.44 -19.37
C TYR A 1008 17.03 -26.55 -19.74
N ASP A 1009 16.07 -26.24 -20.62
CA ASP A 1009 15.00 -27.19 -20.98
C ASP A 1009 15.12 -27.82 -22.39
N GLY A 1010 16.14 -27.44 -23.16
CA GLY A 1010 16.27 -27.78 -24.58
C GLY A 1010 15.96 -26.63 -25.55
N SER A 1011 15.49 -25.48 -25.06
CA SER A 1011 15.21 -24.27 -25.84
C SER A 1011 15.49 -22.97 -25.08
N THR A 1012 15.26 -22.94 -23.77
CA THR A 1012 15.40 -21.75 -22.92
C THR A 1012 16.43 -22.01 -21.82
N PHE A 1013 17.37 -21.08 -21.65
CA PHE A 1013 18.54 -21.17 -20.79
C PHE A 1013 18.49 -20.02 -19.78
N TYR A 1014 18.64 -20.32 -18.48
CA TYR A 1014 18.62 -19.37 -17.37
C TYR A 1014 19.86 -19.55 -16.50
N ALA A 1015 20.84 -18.66 -16.61
CA ALA A 1015 22.04 -18.66 -15.77
C ALA A 1015 21.77 -17.98 -14.42
N GLY A 1016 22.42 -18.47 -13.37
CA GLY A 1016 22.32 -17.94 -12.01
C GLY A 1016 22.49 -19.02 -10.96
N SER A 1017 22.58 -18.63 -9.69
CA SER A 1017 23.05 -19.54 -8.65
C SER A 1017 22.14 -20.74 -8.40
N THR A 1018 22.77 -21.84 -8.00
CA THR A 1018 22.18 -23.17 -7.79
C THR A 1018 22.54 -23.70 -6.40
N PRO A 1019 21.81 -24.70 -5.88
CA PRO A 1019 22.16 -25.35 -4.61
C PRO A 1019 23.59 -25.92 -4.54
N GLN A 1020 24.26 -26.15 -5.69
CA GLN A 1020 25.68 -26.53 -5.73
C GLN A 1020 26.62 -25.31 -5.85
N SER A 1021 26.38 -24.34 -6.74
CA SER A 1021 27.26 -23.17 -6.86
C SER A 1021 27.33 -22.35 -5.57
N ILE A 1022 26.21 -22.23 -4.82
CA ILE A 1022 26.19 -21.59 -3.50
C ILE A 1022 27.18 -22.25 -2.52
N VAL A 1023 27.28 -23.60 -2.53
CA VAL A 1023 28.26 -24.32 -1.68
C VAL A 1023 29.68 -23.91 -2.06
N ASP A 1024 29.96 -23.76 -3.35
CA ASP A 1024 31.28 -23.41 -3.85
C ASP A 1024 31.64 -21.94 -3.64
N HIS A 1025 30.70 -21.02 -3.82
CA HIS A 1025 30.90 -19.58 -3.64
C HIS A 1025 31.18 -19.24 -2.16
N VAL A 1026 30.36 -19.76 -1.24
CA VAL A 1026 30.55 -19.57 0.21
C VAL A 1026 31.86 -20.22 0.69
N ALA A 1027 32.17 -21.42 0.19
CA ALA A 1027 33.41 -22.12 0.51
C ALA A 1027 34.65 -21.40 -0.04
N TYR A 1028 34.59 -20.88 -1.28
CA TYR A 1028 35.65 -20.06 -1.88
C TYR A 1028 35.95 -18.82 -1.04
N ALA A 1029 34.93 -18.09 -0.61
CA ALA A 1029 35.09 -16.87 0.18
C ALA A 1029 35.78 -17.15 1.53
N LYS A 1030 35.32 -18.18 2.26
CA LYS A 1030 35.98 -18.68 3.49
C LYS A 1030 37.39 -19.22 3.23
N CYS A 1031 37.63 -19.82 2.06
CA CYS A 1031 38.95 -20.33 1.68
C CYS A 1031 39.97 -19.23 1.36
N ASN A 1032 39.57 -18.18 0.64
CA ASN A 1032 40.44 -17.07 0.24
C ASN A 1032 40.51 -15.91 1.25
N GLY A 1033 39.67 -15.94 2.29
CA GLY A 1033 39.77 -15.00 3.42
C GLY A 1033 39.01 -13.69 3.19
N LEU A 1034 37.90 -13.77 2.46
CA LEU A 1034 36.99 -12.65 2.21
C LEU A 1034 36.26 -12.19 3.49
N GLY A 1035 35.51 -11.10 3.42
CA GLY A 1035 34.66 -10.65 4.53
C GLY A 1035 33.43 -11.55 4.76
N GLY A 1036 32.76 -11.97 3.67
CA GLY A 1036 31.49 -12.70 3.73
C GLY A 1036 30.77 -12.73 2.39
N MET A 1037 29.44 -12.92 2.42
CA MET A 1037 28.57 -12.87 1.23
C MET A 1037 27.71 -11.59 1.23
N MET A 1038 27.45 -11.11 0.01
CA MET A 1038 26.37 -10.19 -0.34
C MET A 1038 25.31 -11.01 -1.11
N ILE A 1039 24.03 -10.82 -0.81
CA ILE A 1039 22.92 -11.57 -1.40
C ILE A 1039 21.94 -10.58 -2.03
N PHE A 1040 21.71 -10.70 -3.34
CA PHE A 1040 20.80 -9.82 -4.09
C PHE A 1040 19.72 -10.64 -4.82
N SER A 1041 18.43 -10.55 -4.48
CA SER A 1041 17.87 -9.86 -3.30
C SER A 1041 16.75 -10.67 -2.63
N ALA A 1042 16.28 -10.22 -1.45
CA ALA A 1042 15.49 -11.06 -0.54
C ALA A 1042 14.18 -11.57 -1.14
N TYR A 1043 13.49 -10.74 -1.93
CA TYR A 1043 12.17 -11.05 -2.45
C TYR A 1043 12.15 -12.11 -3.55
N ASP A 1044 13.32 -12.49 -4.09
CA ASP A 1044 13.45 -13.56 -5.08
C ASP A 1044 13.12 -14.95 -4.52
N GLU A 1045 13.13 -15.10 -3.18
CA GLU A 1045 12.97 -16.39 -2.48
C GLU A 1045 11.71 -17.17 -2.94
N ALA A 1046 11.92 -18.41 -3.41
CA ALA A 1046 10.83 -19.32 -3.71
C ALA A 1046 10.21 -19.94 -2.46
N ALA A 1047 8.87 -19.97 -2.39
CA ALA A 1047 8.13 -20.53 -1.28
C ALA A 1047 8.42 -22.04 -1.07
N ALA A 1048 9.26 -22.34 -0.08
CA ALA A 1048 9.54 -23.66 0.52
C ALA A 1048 10.07 -24.80 -0.37
N SER A 1049 9.96 -24.76 -1.70
CA SER A 1049 10.38 -25.89 -2.56
C SER A 1049 11.88 -26.00 -2.78
N GLN A 1050 12.62 -24.88 -2.77
CA GLN A 1050 14.09 -24.80 -2.72
C GLN A 1050 14.52 -23.43 -2.16
N PRO A 1051 14.60 -23.21 -0.84
CA PRO A 1051 15.01 -21.90 -0.30
C PRO A 1051 16.51 -21.66 -0.50
N LEU A 1052 16.89 -20.85 -1.50
CA LEU A 1052 18.29 -20.48 -1.73
C LEU A 1052 18.86 -19.62 -0.59
N LEU A 1053 18.02 -18.80 0.05
CA LEU A 1053 18.44 -17.99 1.20
C LEU A 1053 18.82 -18.88 2.41
N GLU A 1054 17.96 -19.80 2.83
CA GLU A 1054 18.28 -20.81 3.86
C GLU A 1054 19.55 -21.59 3.49
N LYS A 1055 19.74 -21.90 2.19
CA LYS A 1055 20.94 -22.57 1.68
C LYS A 1055 22.20 -21.70 1.81
N ILE A 1056 22.17 -20.42 1.46
CA ILE A 1056 23.32 -19.51 1.61
C ILE A 1056 23.67 -19.35 3.10
N LEU A 1057 22.68 -19.06 3.95
CA LEU A 1057 22.87 -18.88 5.40
C LEU A 1057 23.46 -20.15 6.04
N SER A 1058 22.86 -21.31 5.78
CA SER A 1058 23.31 -22.58 6.37
C SER A 1058 24.64 -23.13 5.82
N GLU A 1059 25.10 -22.73 4.63
CA GLU A 1059 26.49 -22.92 4.22
C GLU A 1059 27.42 -21.88 4.88
N ALA A 1060 26.97 -20.65 5.09
CA ALA A 1060 27.74 -19.58 5.74
C ALA A 1060 27.97 -19.84 7.25
N ASP A 1061 27.10 -20.57 7.93
CA ASP A 1061 27.33 -21.01 9.32
C ASP A 1061 28.35 -22.16 9.44
N LYS A 1062 28.82 -22.73 8.32
CA LYS A 1062 29.86 -23.76 8.34
C LYS A 1062 31.24 -23.10 8.48
N GLY A 1063 32.09 -23.73 9.30
CA GLY A 1063 33.49 -23.37 9.36
C GLY A 1063 34.19 -23.60 8.02
N LYS A 1064 35.27 -22.83 7.77
CA LYS A 1064 36.13 -22.94 6.58
C LYS A 1064 36.40 -24.41 6.19
N PRO A 1065 36.26 -24.78 4.89
CA PRO A 1065 36.55 -26.13 4.42
C PRO A 1065 37.93 -26.64 4.86
N ALA A 1066 38.00 -27.92 5.24
CA ALA A 1066 39.26 -28.57 5.64
C ALA A 1066 40.23 -28.77 4.46
N ASP A 1067 39.72 -28.77 3.23
CA ASP A 1067 40.49 -28.72 2.00
C ASP A 1067 40.00 -27.51 1.17
N CYS A 1068 40.91 -26.58 0.91
CA CYS A 1068 40.69 -25.40 0.07
C CYS A 1068 41.40 -25.50 -1.29
N SER A 1069 42.04 -26.62 -1.62
CA SER A 1069 42.89 -26.74 -2.81
C SER A 1069 42.15 -26.46 -4.13
N LYS A 1070 40.87 -26.83 -4.22
CA LYS A 1070 40.02 -26.49 -5.38
C LYS A 1070 39.62 -25.01 -5.50
N TYR A 1071 39.85 -24.20 -4.45
CA TYR A 1071 39.59 -22.76 -4.44
C TYR A 1071 40.87 -21.91 -4.37
N ALA A 1072 42.05 -22.55 -4.39
CA ALA A 1072 43.34 -21.93 -4.09
C ALA A 1072 44.14 -21.64 -5.36
N THR A 1073 43.75 -20.60 -6.09
CA THR A 1073 44.39 -20.13 -7.33
C THR A 1073 45.53 -19.14 -7.03
N ASP A 1074 46.62 -19.65 -6.46
CA ASP A 1074 47.94 -19.01 -6.26
C ASP A 1074 47.99 -17.66 -5.50
N THR A 1075 47.74 -17.76 -4.19
CA THR A 1075 48.18 -16.82 -3.12
C THR A 1075 47.70 -15.37 -3.17
N TRP A 1076 46.65 -15.12 -2.38
CA TRP A 1076 46.30 -13.80 -1.85
C TRP A 1076 47.45 -13.29 -0.95
N GLY A 1077 48.00 -12.12 -1.26
CA GLY A 1077 49.24 -11.63 -0.66
C GLY A 1077 49.13 -11.23 0.81
N THR A 1078 50.03 -11.71 1.66
CA THR A 1078 50.02 -11.43 3.11
C THR A 1078 50.43 -10.00 3.45
N TYR A 1079 49.50 -9.04 3.34
CA TYR A 1079 49.65 -7.68 3.84
C TYR A 1079 49.09 -7.57 5.26
N GLY A 1080 49.97 -7.50 6.26
CA GLY A 1080 49.59 -7.13 7.62
C GLY A 1080 49.20 -5.65 7.71
N PRO A 1081 48.39 -5.25 8.71
CA PRO A 1081 47.80 -3.91 8.78
C PRO A 1081 48.86 -2.80 8.85
N PRO A 1082 48.71 -1.71 8.06
CA PRO A 1082 49.58 -0.55 8.16
C PRO A 1082 49.54 0.06 9.57
N THR A 1083 50.71 0.39 10.13
CA THR A 1083 50.79 1.04 11.43
C THR A 1083 50.25 2.47 11.35
N VAL A 1084 49.05 2.71 11.90
CA VAL A 1084 48.41 4.03 11.95
C VAL A 1084 49.31 5.03 12.68
N ALA A 1085 49.84 6.01 11.95
CA ALA A 1085 50.62 7.09 12.52
C ALA A 1085 49.69 8.11 13.19
N ALA A 1086 49.62 8.09 14.53
CA ALA A 1086 48.75 9.00 15.27
C ALA A 1086 49.12 10.48 15.01
N HIS A 1087 48.13 11.28 14.61
CA HIS A 1087 48.23 12.73 14.56
C HIS A 1087 47.12 13.39 15.37
N VAL A 1088 47.53 13.95 16.51
CA VAL A 1088 46.70 14.77 17.40
C VAL A 1088 47.08 16.22 17.14
N GLY A 1089 46.11 17.10 16.82
CA GLY A 1089 46.41 18.53 16.69
C GLY A 1089 45.30 19.38 16.09
N ASN A 1090 44.46 19.96 16.95
CA ASN A 1090 43.51 21.00 16.56
C ASN A 1090 44.25 22.27 16.08
N GLY A 1091 43.80 22.89 14.99
CA GLY A 1091 44.38 24.13 14.47
C GLY A 1091 43.42 24.88 13.54
N ALA A 1092 42.79 25.95 14.05
CA ALA A 1092 41.79 26.73 13.31
C ALA A 1092 42.39 27.61 12.20
N GLN A 1093 41.60 27.89 11.17
CA GLN A 1093 41.96 28.83 10.11
C GLN A 1093 42.14 30.27 10.64
N ALA A 1094 43.10 30.98 10.08
CA ALA A 1094 43.20 32.44 10.12
C ALA A 1094 43.50 32.97 8.71
N THR A 1095 42.98 34.15 8.39
CA THR A 1095 42.92 34.73 7.03
C THR A 1095 44.26 35.32 6.53
N PRO A 1096 44.45 35.52 5.21
CA PRO A 1096 45.77 35.75 4.60
C PRO A 1096 46.19 37.22 4.52
N ASP A 1097 47.49 37.46 4.32
CA ASP A 1097 48.02 38.72 3.76
C ASP A 1097 49.30 38.50 2.91
N ARG A 1098 49.87 39.57 2.36
CA ARG A 1098 50.66 39.63 1.11
C ARG A 1098 52.19 39.50 1.18
N ASP A 1099 52.75 39.41 -0.03
CA ASP A 1099 54.11 39.82 -0.47
C ASP A 1099 55.31 39.01 0.05
N GLY A 1100 56.44 38.98 -0.69
CA GLY A 1100 57.65 38.35 -0.13
C GLY A 1100 58.89 37.99 -0.97
N THR A 1101 58.92 38.11 -2.31
CA THR A 1101 60.17 38.17 -3.16
C THR A 1101 61.32 37.14 -3.02
N GLY A 1102 61.79 36.60 -4.17
CA GLY A 1102 63.15 36.02 -4.36
C GLY A 1102 63.22 34.49 -4.34
N ARG A 1103 63.74 33.75 -5.35
CA ARG A 1103 64.99 33.82 -6.16
C ARG A 1103 66.28 33.68 -5.33
N GLY A 1104 67.17 32.72 -5.60
CA GLY A 1104 67.14 31.59 -6.55
C GLY A 1104 68.54 31.07 -6.95
N ALA A 1105 68.58 30.22 -8.00
CA ALA A 1105 69.75 29.66 -8.71
C ALA A 1105 70.66 28.65 -7.94
N GLY A 1106 71.34 27.69 -8.59
CA GLY A 1106 71.19 27.20 -9.98
C GLY A 1106 72.50 26.85 -10.73
N SER A 1107 72.52 25.71 -11.45
CA SER A 1107 73.46 25.37 -12.56
C SER A 1107 73.01 24.04 -13.23
N GLY A 1108 73.24 23.74 -14.52
CA GLY A 1108 73.70 24.58 -15.65
C GLY A 1108 74.05 23.78 -16.94
N ALA A 1109 74.25 24.52 -18.05
CA ALA A 1109 74.94 24.15 -19.32
C ALA A 1109 74.17 23.48 -20.51
N PRO A 1110 74.63 23.68 -21.79
CA PRO A 1110 73.85 23.48 -23.06
C PRO A 1110 74.68 22.67 -24.14
N PRO A 1111 74.63 22.83 -25.50
CA PRO A 1111 73.77 23.61 -26.42
C PRO A 1111 73.33 22.99 -27.81
N ALA A 1112 72.35 23.66 -28.46
CA ALA A 1112 72.09 23.74 -29.94
C ALA A 1112 71.68 22.46 -30.73
N ALA A 1113 70.94 22.48 -31.86
CA ALA A 1113 69.96 23.37 -32.54
C ALA A 1113 69.32 22.55 -33.74
N VAL A 1114 68.47 22.96 -34.69
CA VAL A 1114 67.88 24.25 -35.17
C VAL A 1114 66.62 24.00 -36.06
N THR A 1115 65.86 25.05 -36.44
CA THR A 1115 64.76 25.14 -37.47
C THR A 1115 63.41 24.44 -37.24
N GLY A 1116 62.30 25.13 -37.59
CA GLY A 1116 60.89 24.66 -37.61
C GLY A 1116 60.29 24.65 -39.04
N PRO A 1117 58.97 24.93 -39.30
CA PRO A 1117 58.10 25.84 -38.52
C PRO A 1117 56.54 25.60 -38.51
N ARG A 1118 55.81 26.53 -37.86
CA ARG A 1118 54.42 27.06 -38.09
C ARG A 1118 53.16 26.41 -37.48
N ASP A 1119 52.23 27.32 -37.14
CA ASP A 1119 50.85 27.19 -36.65
C ASP A 1119 49.81 26.88 -37.75
N ILE A 1120 48.57 26.53 -37.34
CA ILE A 1120 47.32 27.24 -37.72
C ILE A 1120 46.07 26.71 -36.95
N ARG A 1121 45.24 27.62 -36.44
CA ARG A 1121 43.75 27.51 -36.29
C ARG A 1121 43.12 28.45 -37.36
N PRO A 1122 41.82 28.37 -37.76
CA PRO A 1122 40.71 27.57 -37.21
C PRO A 1122 39.88 26.81 -38.27
N GLY A 1123 38.77 26.18 -37.86
CA GLY A 1123 37.73 25.61 -38.75
C GLY A 1123 36.34 25.71 -38.10
N ASN A 1124 35.27 25.80 -38.89
CA ASN A 1124 33.92 26.14 -38.42
C ASN A 1124 32.88 25.16 -39.01
N ARG A 1125 31.90 24.73 -38.20
CA ARG A 1125 30.64 24.02 -38.55
C ARG A 1125 30.73 22.79 -39.50
N ARG A 1126 30.28 21.65 -39.00
CA ARG A 1126 28.92 21.17 -39.34
C ARG A 1126 28.19 20.73 -38.07
#